data_AF-A0A973IZ96-F1
#
_entry.id   AF-A0A973IZ96-F1
#
_cell.length_a   1.000
_cell.length_b   1.000
_cell.length_c   1.000
_cell.angle_alpha   90.00
_cell.angle_beta   90.00
_cell.angle_gamma   90.00
#
_symmetry.space_group_name_H-M   'P 1'
#
loop_
_entity.id
_entity.type
_entity.pdbx_description
1 polymer ?
#
loop_
_entity_poly.entity_id
_entity_poly.type
_entity_poly.pdbx_seq_one_letter_code
_entity_poly.pdbx_strand_id
1 'polypeptide(L)'
;MQKRHVISVIDDKPMHECGIVAAVDVKNKKASHLVYLGLQEIQHRGQESTGITNIDFKSVKAMGKVNEVFTREVVESLEPTVSAIGHVRYSTSKSSEAKHIHPFHREITSHGHTYRIALAHNGNVTNTGWIKSQLVNPDEESSDSALVTDYLILKRPLYSSWIETLQHEMGNINGSTNLVILTEDKNIYAIKCKNGIHPLSVGKIHDGGWAVSSESVSFDRMNAYYVREFKPGEIMVLSPEGQRHSYFYGMPNSNKLCTLELGYFARPDTYFADTSAYLMDGRRECGRRLAQLVNAKKIKYDVVIPVMNSGRDAAMGFQEESGRPFRHLLTRRDSIPGRSFITPGQSSREVLVRAKLHALPIPQNMQRVAVVDDSMVRSTTAKTIVKMLRAAGAKEVHMALALDMVVDTCHWGVDMPEHSQLPASQWLKEGRAVVEKEMAKLIGADSVTYLPTTEVHQAFKLNPFYACSRCFGGENPEKMNESKHCHKKKKARQGLPRIAILASTNGTNMANIVQNVNEKRINAVVAGVIISDLKAKALEKATALGLNPIVHEFHGPFKNQEYRKLYDQKLFKLIEQMNVDIIALAGYNLVLSEDFLKKAVEHEIVIINIHPALLTEDKEPTISTSHYTIPVIRGAHGIEKAYAKDLFELPIAGVTVHQVIPHLQSVDCGPIVMKEEVKRIPGETLEELDARVHACEYDLFPAAINHVLQATTNNIDTSQGFEW
;
A
#
# COMPACT_ATOMS: atom_id res chain seq x y z
N MET A 1 -36.71 34.65 -1.38
CA MET A 1 -36.48 33.36 -2.05
C MET A 1 -36.14 32.32 -1.00
N GLN A 2 -37.02 31.34 -0.77
CA GLN A 2 -36.82 30.28 0.24
C GLN A 2 -35.59 29.43 -0.11
N LYS A 3 -34.69 29.25 0.87
CA LYS A 3 -33.60 28.27 0.82
C LYS A 3 -34.20 26.88 0.58
N ARG A 4 -34.12 26.37 -0.66
CA ARG A 4 -34.46 24.97 -0.97
C ARG A 4 -33.36 24.10 -0.35
N HIS A 5 -33.64 23.48 0.79
CA HIS A 5 -32.79 22.41 1.31
C HIS A 5 -32.89 21.21 0.37
N VAL A 6 -31.81 20.91 -0.34
CA VAL A 6 -31.68 19.74 -1.20
C VAL A 6 -31.24 18.59 -0.30
N ILE A 7 -32.16 17.66 0.00
CA ILE A 7 -31.83 16.43 0.73
C ILE A 7 -31.37 15.40 -0.30
N SER A 8 -30.06 15.13 -0.36
CA SER A 8 -29.55 13.98 -1.10
C SER A 8 -29.98 12.71 -0.36
N VAL A 9 -30.61 11.77 -1.06
CA VAL A 9 -30.92 10.46 -0.44
C VAL A 9 -29.64 9.63 -0.47
N ILE A 10 -28.90 9.70 0.63
CA ILE A 10 -27.60 9.04 0.85
C ILE A 10 -27.75 7.52 0.71
N ASP A 11 -26.85 6.90 -0.06
CA ASP A 11 -26.73 5.45 -0.25
C ASP A 11 -26.46 4.73 1.09
N ASP A 12 -26.91 3.49 1.25
CA ASP A 12 -26.85 2.75 2.53
C ASP A 12 -25.54 2.00 2.77
N LYS A 13 -24.65 2.01 1.77
CA LYS A 13 -23.31 1.45 1.83
C LYS A 13 -22.28 2.55 2.09
N PRO A 14 -21.08 2.20 2.59
CA PRO A 14 -19.97 3.14 2.61
C PRO A 14 -19.72 3.63 1.18
N MET A 15 -19.23 4.84 0.96
CA MET A 15 -18.79 5.29 -0.37
C MET A 15 -17.34 5.78 -0.30
N HIS A 16 -16.52 5.41 -1.28
CA HIS A 16 -15.09 5.74 -1.28
C HIS A 16 -14.89 7.15 -1.80
N GLU A 17 -13.89 7.84 -1.26
CA GLU A 17 -13.48 9.14 -1.74
C GLU A 17 -12.63 9.04 -2.98
N CYS A 18 -13.18 9.54 -4.08
CA CYS A 18 -12.44 10.07 -5.20
C CYS A 18 -11.47 9.11 -5.93
N GLY A 19 -11.09 9.49 -7.13
CA GLY A 19 -10.12 8.75 -7.95
C GLY A 19 -9.18 9.73 -8.60
N ILE A 20 -7.88 9.41 -8.61
CA ILE A 20 -6.85 10.23 -9.24
C ILE A 20 -6.16 9.47 -10.35
N VAL A 21 -5.86 10.18 -11.44
CA VAL A 21 -5.11 9.68 -12.59
C VAL A 21 -4.10 10.73 -13.04
N ALA A 22 -2.92 10.30 -13.45
CA ALA A 22 -1.93 11.14 -14.11
C ALA A 22 -1.29 10.38 -15.27
N ALA A 23 -0.87 11.11 -16.29
CA ALA A 23 -0.13 10.55 -17.42
C ALA A 23 0.96 11.52 -17.88
N VAL A 24 2.08 10.93 -18.30
CA VAL A 24 3.13 11.56 -19.11
C VAL A 24 3.25 10.74 -20.39
N ASP A 25 2.83 11.28 -21.53
CA ASP A 25 2.85 10.65 -22.85
C ASP A 25 3.85 11.38 -23.76
N VAL A 26 5.10 10.93 -23.72
CA VAL A 26 6.24 11.60 -24.35
C VAL A 26 6.15 11.58 -25.87
N LYS A 27 5.68 10.47 -26.43
CA LYS A 27 5.73 10.21 -27.88
C LYS A 27 4.50 10.75 -28.60
N ASN A 28 3.30 10.41 -28.12
CA ASN A 28 2.08 10.77 -28.83
C ASN A 28 1.52 12.14 -28.42
N LYS A 29 1.95 12.67 -27.27
CA LYS A 29 1.49 13.96 -26.71
C LYS A 29 -0.03 14.02 -26.58
N LYS A 30 -0.63 12.95 -26.05
CA LYS A 30 -2.07 12.78 -25.82
C LYS A 30 -2.39 12.52 -24.35
N ALA A 31 -1.65 13.15 -23.43
CA ALA A 31 -1.77 12.84 -22.01
C ALA A 31 -3.14 13.15 -21.41
N SER A 32 -3.85 14.19 -21.86
CA SER A 32 -5.22 14.48 -21.40
C SER A 32 -6.22 13.45 -21.88
N HIS A 33 -6.06 12.92 -23.09
CA HIS A 33 -6.85 11.80 -23.59
C HIS A 33 -6.61 10.53 -22.76
N LEU A 34 -5.36 10.19 -22.45
CA LEU A 34 -5.06 9.04 -21.58
C LEU A 34 -5.64 9.21 -20.18
N VAL A 35 -5.52 10.40 -19.58
CA VAL A 35 -6.15 10.69 -18.28
C VAL A 35 -7.67 10.54 -18.36
N TYR A 36 -8.32 11.04 -19.42
CA TYR A 36 -9.76 10.84 -19.65
C TYR A 36 -10.13 9.35 -19.66
N LEU A 37 -9.40 8.52 -20.43
CA LEU A 37 -9.63 7.07 -20.48
C LEU A 37 -9.45 6.41 -19.11
N GLY A 38 -8.41 6.79 -18.36
CA GLY A 38 -8.19 6.28 -17.00
C GLY A 38 -9.32 6.66 -16.04
N LEU A 39 -9.80 7.91 -16.09
CA LEU A 39 -10.91 8.38 -15.26
C LEU A 39 -12.22 7.63 -15.55
N GLN A 40 -12.47 7.24 -16.80
CA GLN A 40 -13.63 6.39 -17.13
C GLN A 40 -13.59 5.06 -16.37
N GLU A 41 -12.42 4.44 -16.27
CA GLU A 41 -12.28 3.13 -15.61
C GLU A 41 -12.46 3.21 -14.09
N ILE A 42 -12.09 4.34 -13.48
CA ILE A 42 -12.26 4.58 -12.04
C ILE A 42 -13.49 5.44 -11.70
N GLN A 43 -14.42 5.64 -12.64
CA GLN A 43 -15.65 6.42 -12.45
C GLN A 43 -16.50 5.97 -11.25
N HIS A 44 -16.39 4.69 -10.86
CA HIS A 44 -17.08 4.14 -9.71
C HIS A 44 -16.61 4.74 -8.37
N ARG A 45 -15.40 5.32 -8.30
CA ARG A 45 -14.88 6.02 -7.13
C ARG A 45 -15.46 7.41 -6.91
N GLY A 46 -16.12 8.00 -7.91
CA GLY A 46 -16.68 9.33 -7.79
C GLY A 46 -17.56 9.68 -8.97
N GLN A 47 -18.82 10.06 -8.72
CA GLN A 47 -19.81 10.32 -9.78
C GLN A 47 -20.39 11.74 -9.71
N GLU A 48 -19.85 12.59 -8.85
CA GLU A 48 -20.41 13.93 -8.64
C GLU A 48 -19.77 14.99 -9.51
N SER A 49 -18.45 14.96 -9.65
CA SER A 49 -17.72 15.90 -10.50
C SER A 49 -16.44 15.26 -11.02
N THR A 50 -15.90 15.86 -12.07
CA THR A 50 -14.67 15.41 -12.70
C THR A 50 -13.90 16.59 -13.25
N GLY A 51 -12.59 16.43 -13.42
CA GLY A 51 -11.76 17.46 -14.00
C GLY A 51 -10.42 16.92 -14.49
N ILE A 52 -9.87 17.60 -15.49
CA ILE A 52 -8.53 17.34 -16.05
C ILE A 52 -7.79 18.68 -16.09
N THR A 53 -6.49 18.63 -15.81
CA THR A 53 -5.56 19.75 -15.99
C THR A 53 -4.33 19.26 -16.73
N ASN A 54 -3.98 19.94 -17.83
CA ASN A 54 -2.78 19.62 -18.61
C ASN A 54 -1.56 20.44 -18.16
N ILE A 55 -0.39 20.11 -18.71
CA ILE A 55 0.92 20.71 -18.40
C ILE A 55 0.98 22.25 -18.53
N ASP A 56 0.09 22.85 -19.31
CA ASP A 56 -0.02 24.30 -19.49
C ASP A 56 -1.04 24.94 -18.54
N PHE A 57 -1.47 24.19 -17.52
CA PHE A 57 -2.51 24.56 -16.56
C PHE A 57 -3.86 24.85 -17.21
N LYS A 58 -4.09 24.42 -18.46
CA LYS A 58 -5.42 24.45 -19.07
C LYS A 58 -6.26 23.37 -18.38
N SER A 59 -7.40 23.78 -17.85
CA SER A 59 -8.28 22.89 -17.11
C SER A 59 -9.71 22.94 -17.62
N VAL A 60 -10.32 21.77 -17.71
CA VAL A 60 -11.77 21.62 -17.82
C VAL A 60 -12.22 20.78 -16.64
N LYS A 61 -13.17 21.31 -15.87
CA LYS A 61 -13.72 20.64 -14.70
C LYS A 61 -15.17 21.06 -14.50
N ALA A 62 -16.04 20.09 -14.19
CA ALA A 62 -17.46 20.33 -14.03
C ALA A 62 -18.12 19.27 -13.14
N MET A 63 -19.33 19.60 -12.67
CA MET A 63 -20.22 18.61 -12.06
C MET A 63 -20.69 17.63 -13.13
N GLY A 64 -20.85 16.36 -12.75
CA GLY A 64 -21.25 15.28 -13.64
C GLY A 64 -20.19 14.18 -13.77
N LYS A 65 -20.56 13.14 -14.52
CA LYS A 65 -19.69 12.01 -14.84
C LYS A 65 -18.68 12.38 -15.93
N VAL A 66 -17.62 11.58 -16.04
CA VAL A 66 -16.55 11.72 -17.04
C VAL A 66 -17.13 11.86 -18.45
N ASN A 67 -18.05 10.99 -18.85
CA ASN A 67 -18.63 11.01 -20.21
C ASN A 67 -19.63 12.13 -20.45
N GLU A 68 -20.14 12.75 -19.39
CA GLU A 68 -21.05 13.89 -19.48
C GLU A 68 -20.25 15.20 -19.64
N VAL A 69 -19.08 15.28 -19.00
CA VAL A 69 -18.23 16.49 -18.99
C VAL A 69 -17.24 16.51 -20.15
N PHE A 70 -16.61 15.37 -20.47
CA PHE A 70 -15.55 15.28 -21.47
C PHE A 70 -16.08 14.72 -22.78
N THR A 71 -16.66 15.60 -23.60
CA THR A 71 -16.95 15.28 -25.01
C THR A 71 -15.64 15.21 -25.81
N ARG A 72 -15.74 14.71 -27.04
CA ARG A 72 -14.59 14.65 -27.95
C ARG A 72 -13.93 16.01 -28.13
N GLU A 73 -14.74 17.05 -28.36
CA GLU A 73 -14.28 18.43 -28.57
C GLU A 73 -13.59 18.99 -27.32
N VAL A 74 -14.11 18.66 -26.14
CA VAL A 74 -13.51 19.08 -24.85
C VAL A 74 -12.13 18.45 -24.68
N VAL A 75 -12.01 17.14 -24.91
CA VAL A 75 -10.71 16.44 -24.80
C VAL A 75 -9.73 16.96 -25.85
N GLU A 76 -10.16 17.12 -27.10
CA GLU A 76 -9.33 17.70 -28.17
C GLU A 76 -8.86 19.12 -27.83
N SER A 77 -9.65 19.91 -27.10
CA SER A 77 -9.24 21.24 -26.64
C SER A 77 -8.11 21.23 -25.61
N LEU A 78 -7.90 20.13 -24.88
CA LEU A 78 -6.82 19.99 -23.88
C LEU A 78 -5.52 19.46 -24.48
N GLU A 79 -5.54 19.14 -25.78
CA GLU A 79 -4.45 18.53 -26.53
C GLU A 79 -3.87 19.48 -27.58
N PRO A 80 -2.65 19.21 -28.10
CA PRO A 80 -1.70 18.18 -27.64
C PRO A 80 -1.02 18.54 -26.33
N THR A 81 -0.81 17.56 -25.44
CA THR A 81 -0.06 17.72 -24.19
C THR A 81 0.76 16.47 -23.84
N VAL A 82 1.96 16.68 -23.32
CA VAL A 82 2.82 15.59 -22.83
C VAL A 82 2.48 15.16 -21.41
N SER A 83 1.84 16.00 -20.59
CA SER A 83 1.51 15.66 -19.20
C SER A 83 0.11 16.14 -18.84
N ALA A 84 -0.60 15.37 -18.02
CA ALA A 84 -1.89 15.76 -17.46
C ALA A 84 -2.18 15.03 -16.15
N ILE A 85 -3.01 15.65 -15.31
CA ILE A 85 -3.60 15.07 -14.10
C ILE A 85 -5.12 15.18 -14.17
N GLY A 86 -5.82 14.26 -13.50
CA GLY A 86 -7.26 14.23 -13.49
C GLY A 86 -7.86 13.61 -12.24
N HIS A 87 -9.14 13.87 -12.07
CA HIS A 87 -9.88 13.50 -10.87
C HIS A 87 -11.34 13.12 -11.17
N VAL A 88 -11.86 12.15 -10.42
CA VAL A 88 -13.30 11.92 -10.24
C VAL A 88 -13.62 12.08 -8.75
N ARG A 89 -14.66 12.86 -8.43
CA ARG A 89 -15.02 13.20 -7.05
C ARG A 89 -16.26 12.47 -6.58
N TYR A 90 -16.22 12.05 -5.32
CA TYR A 90 -17.41 11.72 -4.55
C TYR A 90 -17.65 12.83 -3.51
N SER A 91 -18.91 13.19 -3.23
CA SER A 91 -19.20 14.14 -2.14
C SER A 91 -19.29 13.40 -0.83
N THR A 92 -18.47 13.78 0.14
CA THR A 92 -18.88 13.67 1.55
C THR A 92 -20.11 14.55 1.79
N SER A 93 -20.87 14.22 2.81
CA SER A 93 -22.12 14.89 3.22
C SER A 93 -22.10 16.43 3.39
N LYS A 94 -20.95 17.10 3.24
CA LYS A 94 -20.76 18.52 3.59
C LYS A 94 -20.86 19.55 2.46
N SER A 95 -20.64 19.23 1.18
CA SER A 95 -20.88 20.21 0.08
C SER A 95 -20.75 19.64 -1.34
N SER A 96 -21.79 19.85 -2.14
CA SER A 96 -21.86 19.53 -3.59
C SER A 96 -21.60 20.76 -4.48
N GLU A 97 -20.75 21.68 -4.00
CA GLU A 97 -20.52 22.97 -4.66
C GLU A 97 -19.39 22.88 -5.69
N ALA A 98 -19.53 23.66 -6.77
CA ALA A 98 -18.53 23.74 -7.84
C ALA A 98 -17.15 24.20 -7.35
N LYS A 99 -17.08 24.92 -6.21
CA LYS A 99 -15.82 25.36 -5.59
C LYS A 99 -14.93 24.20 -5.14
N HIS A 100 -15.48 23.00 -4.99
CA HIS A 100 -14.76 21.81 -4.54
C HIS A 100 -14.34 20.86 -5.68
N ILE A 101 -14.48 21.27 -6.94
CA ILE A 101 -14.10 20.43 -8.09
C ILE A 101 -12.58 20.46 -8.31
N HIS A 102 -11.98 19.28 -8.31
CA HIS A 102 -10.56 19.05 -8.59
C HIS A 102 -10.27 19.04 -10.12
N PRO A 103 -9.00 19.19 -10.54
CA PRO A 103 -7.85 19.59 -9.72
C PRO A 103 -8.00 21.01 -9.14
N PHE A 104 -7.46 21.23 -7.94
CA PHE A 104 -7.40 22.55 -7.32
C PHE A 104 -6.21 23.33 -7.86
N HIS A 105 -6.46 24.56 -8.27
CA HIS A 105 -5.43 25.45 -8.82
C HIS A 105 -5.14 26.56 -7.82
N ARG A 106 -3.84 26.85 -7.62
CA ARG A 106 -3.36 28.04 -6.93
C ARG A 106 -2.13 28.59 -7.64
N GLU A 107 -1.98 29.90 -7.54
CA GLU A 107 -0.83 30.66 -8.01
C GLU A 107 -0.46 31.69 -6.95
N ILE A 108 0.83 31.82 -6.66
CA ILE A 108 1.37 32.92 -5.86
C ILE A 108 2.60 33.48 -6.54
N THR A 109 2.88 34.75 -6.31
CA THR A 109 4.16 35.37 -6.70
C THR A 109 4.93 35.74 -5.44
N SER A 110 6.16 35.25 -5.32
CA SER A 110 7.04 35.49 -4.17
C SER A 110 8.48 35.60 -4.67
N HIS A 111 9.25 36.53 -4.11
CA HIS A 111 10.64 36.79 -4.52
C HIS A 111 10.86 36.96 -6.04
N GLY A 112 9.88 37.52 -6.77
CA GLY A 112 9.96 37.71 -8.22
C GLY A 112 9.70 36.45 -9.06
N HIS A 113 9.37 35.31 -8.43
CA HIS A 113 9.00 34.07 -9.10
C HIS A 113 7.51 33.77 -8.92
N THR A 114 6.85 33.31 -9.99
CA THR A 114 5.46 32.86 -9.96
C THR A 114 5.43 31.34 -9.81
N TYR A 115 4.88 30.87 -8.69
CA TYR A 115 4.70 29.45 -8.38
C TYR A 115 3.27 29.03 -8.72
N ARG A 116 3.09 27.84 -9.28
CA ARG A 116 1.77 27.31 -9.66
C ARG A 116 1.63 25.87 -9.25
N ILE A 117 0.46 25.52 -8.74
CA ILE A 117 0.13 24.14 -8.40
C ILE A 117 -1.26 23.80 -8.92
N ALA A 118 -1.38 22.60 -9.50
CA ALA A 118 -2.65 21.92 -9.74
C ALA A 118 -2.63 20.59 -9.00
N LEU A 119 -3.59 20.34 -8.12
CA LEU A 119 -3.58 19.19 -7.20
C LEU A 119 -4.88 18.40 -7.27
N ALA A 120 -4.76 17.08 -7.47
CA ALA A 120 -5.83 16.12 -7.29
C ALA A 120 -5.51 15.21 -6.11
N HIS A 121 -6.51 14.90 -5.29
CA HIS A 121 -6.34 14.22 -4.00
C HIS A 121 -7.37 13.12 -3.84
N ASN A 122 -6.92 11.95 -3.40
CA ASN A 122 -7.75 10.84 -2.96
C ASN A 122 -7.43 10.54 -1.50
N GLY A 123 -8.44 10.71 -0.64
CA GLY A 123 -8.41 10.36 0.77
C GLY A 123 -8.99 11.46 1.65
N ASN A 124 -8.49 11.59 2.88
CA ASN A 124 -8.94 12.60 3.85
C ASN A 124 -7.81 13.04 4.77
N VAL A 125 -7.75 14.34 5.03
CA VAL A 125 -6.81 14.94 6.00
C VAL A 125 -7.43 15.01 7.39
N THR A 126 -6.73 14.49 8.39
CA THR A 126 -7.24 14.42 9.78
C THR A 126 -6.87 15.64 10.63
N ASN A 127 -5.81 16.37 10.28
CA ASN A 127 -5.32 17.54 11.01
C ASN A 127 -5.59 18.88 10.29
N THR A 128 -6.75 19.04 9.64
CA THR A 128 -7.12 20.26 8.92
C THR A 128 -7.08 21.53 9.79
N GLY A 129 -7.40 21.42 11.09
CA GLY A 129 -7.28 22.54 12.03
C GLY A 129 -5.84 23.04 12.21
N TRP A 130 -4.85 22.14 12.18
CA TRP A 130 -3.44 22.52 12.19
C TRP A 130 -3.04 23.17 10.87
N ILE A 131 -3.48 22.64 9.73
CA ILE A 131 -3.20 23.24 8.41
C ILE A 131 -3.76 24.66 8.33
N LYS A 132 -5.02 24.87 8.76
CA LYS A 132 -5.65 26.19 8.80
C LYS A 132 -4.82 27.21 9.61
N SER A 133 -4.22 26.79 10.73
CA SER A 133 -3.40 27.70 11.56
C SER A 133 -2.10 28.14 10.87
N GLN A 134 -1.68 27.46 9.80
CA GLN A 134 -0.52 27.83 8.99
C GLN A 134 -0.86 28.78 7.84
N LEU A 135 -2.14 29.03 7.57
CA LEU A 135 -2.60 29.86 6.46
C LEU A 135 -2.96 31.27 6.93
N VAL A 136 -2.77 32.26 6.05
CA VAL A 136 -3.22 33.63 6.28
C VAL A 136 -4.67 33.74 5.82
N ASN A 137 -5.61 33.91 6.76
CA ASN A 137 -7.06 33.98 6.51
C ASN A 137 -7.63 32.74 5.78
N PRO A 138 -7.55 31.53 6.37
CA PRO A 138 -8.14 30.34 5.77
C PRO A 138 -9.65 30.52 5.60
N ASP A 139 -10.18 30.11 4.46
CA ASP A 139 -11.63 29.96 4.30
C ASP A 139 -12.10 28.79 5.19
N GLU A 140 -12.98 29.10 6.15
CA GLU A 140 -13.47 28.12 7.12
C GLU A 140 -14.25 26.97 6.46
N GLU A 141 -14.83 27.20 5.29
CA GLU A 141 -15.59 26.22 4.51
C GLU A 141 -14.74 25.47 3.47
N SER A 142 -13.42 25.70 3.44
CA SER A 142 -12.54 25.00 2.49
C SER A 142 -12.50 23.50 2.72
N SER A 143 -12.54 22.74 1.62
CA SER A 143 -12.27 21.30 1.65
C SER A 143 -10.83 21.04 2.06
N ASP A 144 -10.58 19.90 2.68
CA ASP A 144 -9.24 19.46 3.09
C ASP A 144 -8.21 19.51 1.94
N SER A 145 -8.63 19.13 0.75
CA SER A 145 -7.83 19.15 -0.48
C SER A 145 -7.44 20.57 -0.91
N ALA A 146 -8.34 21.53 -0.71
CA ALA A 146 -8.06 22.95 -0.99
C ALA A 146 -7.07 23.50 0.04
N LEU A 147 -7.27 23.17 1.33
CA LEU A 147 -6.35 23.54 2.41
C LEU A 147 -4.93 22.99 2.17
N VAL A 148 -4.81 21.72 1.74
CA VAL A 148 -3.51 21.14 1.37
C VAL A 148 -2.89 21.86 0.19
N THR A 149 -3.68 22.22 -0.83
CA THR A 149 -3.19 22.97 -1.99
C THR A 149 -2.66 24.34 -1.58
N ASP A 150 -3.42 25.08 -0.75
CA ASP A 150 -3.06 26.39 -0.21
C ASP A 150 -1.82 26.31 0.68
N TYR A 151 -1.72 25.26 1.50
CA TYR A 151 -0.58 25.02 2.36
C TYR A 151 0.70 24.77 1.57
N LEU A 152 0.68 23.82 0.63
CA LEU A 152 1.88 23.44 -0.13
C LEU A 152 2.39 24.60 -1.00
N ILE A 153 1.49 25.35 -1.65
CA ILE A 153 1.94 26.50 -2.46
C ILE A 153 2.51 27.61 -1.59
N LEU A 154 1.97 27.85 -0.38
CA LEU A 154 2.50 28.84 0.55
C LEU A 154 3.90 28.45 1.07
N LYS A 155 4.17 27.16 1.26
CA LYS A 155 5.48 26.65 1.70
C LYS A 155 6.52 26.60 0.58
N ARG A 156 6.10 26.40 -0.67
CA ARG A 156 7.01 26.23 -1.82
C ARG A 156 8.13 27.28 -1.93
N PRO A 157 7.92 28.59 -1.71
CA PRO A 157 8.99 29.60 -1.80
C PRO A 157 10.08 29.48 -0.73
N LEU A 158 9.87 28.67 0.32
CA LEU A 158 10.83 28.48 1.41
C LEU A 158 11.92 27.44 1.07
N TYR A 159 11.76 26.71 -0.03
CA TYR A 159 12.62 25.60 -0.43
C TYR A 159 13.19 25.81 -1.84
N SER A 160 14.27 25.09 -2.17
CA SER A 160 14.90 25.19 -3.48
C SER A 160 14.04 24.55 -4.58
N SER A 161 13.34 23.45 -4.26
CA SER A 161 12.60 22.64 -5.23
C SER A 161 11.26 22.14 -4.69
N TRP A 162 10.38 21.71 -5.59
CA TRP A 162 9.13 21.05 -5.20
C TRP A 162 9.38 19.72 -4.49
N ILE A 163 10.40 18.96 -4.90
CA ILE A 163 10.71 17.70 -4.22
C ILE A 163 11.12 17.94 -2.75
N GLU A 164 11.99 18.91 -2.50
CA GLU A 164 12.39 19.30 -1.15
C GLU A 164 11.17 19.79 -0.34
N THR A 165 10.33 20.64 -0.94
CA THR A 165 9.07 21.09 -0.32
C THR A 165 8.20 19.90 0.11
N LEU A 166 7.98 18.95 -0.79
CA LEU A 166 7.12 17.79 -0.53
C LEU A 166 7.73 16.85 0.51
N GLN A 167 9.05 16.60 0.49
CA GLN A 167 9.71 15.76 1.49
C GLN A 167 9.59 16.33 2.91
N HIS A 168 9.73 17.65 3.06
CA HIS A 168 9.59 18.31 4.36
C HIS A 168 8.13 18.44 4.81
N GLU A 169 7.23 18.81 3.90
CA GLU A 169 5.89 19.26 4.28
C GLU A 169 4.83 18.15 4.31
N MET A 170 5.00 17.10 3.50
CA MET A 170 4.05 15.98 3.50
C MET A 170 4.03 15.22 4.83
N GLY A 171 5.14 15.24 5.60
CA GLY A 171 5.21 14.64 6.93
C GLY A 171 4.29 15.33 7.95
N ASN A 172 3.96 16.60 7.73
CA ASN A 172 3.08 17.38 8.59
C ASN A 172 1.59 17.16 8.29
N ILE A 173 1.26 16.53 7.17
CA ILE A 173 -0.13 16.29 6.74
C ILE A 173 -0.55 14.89 7.21
N ASN A 174 -1.48 14.84 8.17
CA ASN A 174 -1.99 13.59 8.73
C ASN A 174 -3.24 13.11 8.01
N GLY A 175 -3.47 11.79 8.05
CA GLY A 175 -4.58 11.12 7.39
C GLY A 175 -4.13 10.23 6.24
N SER A 176 -5.01 10.07 5.25
CA SER A 176 -4.71 9.34 4.02
C SER A 176 -4.75 10.33 2.87
N THR A 177 -3.60 10.70 2.34
CA THR A 177 -3.44 11.70 1.29
C THR A 177 -2.67 11.15 0.11
N ASN A 178 -3.36 10.48 -0.81
CA ASN A 178 -2.76 10.15 -2.10
C ASN A 178 -2.95 11.35 -3.03
N LEU A 179 -1.86 11.84 -3.63
CA LEU A 179 -1.87 13.07 -4.42
C LEU A 179 -1.29 12.81 -5.82
N VAL A 180 -1.82 13.51 -6.82
CA VAL A 180 -1.08 13.81 -8.05
C VAL A 180 -1.08 15.33 -8.22
N ILE A 181 0.12 15.87 -8.34
CA ILE A 181 0.38 17.31 -8.35
C ILE A 181 1.10 17.65 -9.64
N LEU A 182 0.64 18.67 -10.34
CA LEU A 182 1.31 19.28 -11.48
C LEU A 182 1.77 20.68 -11.08
N THR A 183 3.03 21.02 -11.35
CA THR A 183 3.63 22.28 -10.88
C THR A 183 4.20 23.13 -12.01
N GLU A 184 4.62 24.37 -11.71
CA GLU A 184 5.18 25.29 -12.70
C GLU A 184 6.46 24.77 -13.38
N ASP A 185 7.18 23.87 -12.73
CA ASP A 185 8.39 23.21 -13.26
C ASP A 185 8.09 22.12 -14.29
N LYS A 186 6.80 21.94 -14.63
CA LYS A 186 6.29 21.02 -15.64
C LYS A 186 6.35 19.54 -15.25
N ASN A 187 6.80 19.20 -14.03
CA ASN A 187 6.78 17.85 -13.49
C ASN A 187 5.43 17.48 -12.88
N ILE A 188 5.15 16.17 -12.88
CA ILE A 188 4.10 15.58 -12.05
C ILE A 188 4.72 14.90 -10.83
N TYR A 189 4.19 15.20 -9.65
CA TYR A 189 4.51 14.54 -8.39
C TYR A 189 3.34 13.65 -7.97
N ALA A 190 3.53 12.34 -8.02
CA ALA A 190 2.58 11.36 -7.50
C ALA A 190 3.01 10.91 -6.10
N ILE A 191 2.11 10.96 -5.12
CA ILE A 191 2.46 10.80 -3.72
C ILE A 191 1.51 9.79 -3.08
N LYS A 192 2.07 8.80 -2.38
CA LYS A 192 1.33 7.84 -1.57
C LYS A 192 1.39 8.25 -0.10
N CYS A 193 0.24 8.22 0.57
CA CYS A 193 0.18 8.57 1.98
C CYS A 193 1.10 7.70 2.86
N LYS A 194 1.59 8.26 3.97
CA LYS A 194 2.55 7.60 4.88
C LYS A 194 2.11 6.24 5.42
N ASN A 195 0.80 6.01 5.56
CA ASN A 195 0.24 4.74 6.04
C ASN A 195 -0.25 3.84 4.90
N GLY A 196 -0.21 4.32 3.66
CA GLY A 196 -0.60 3.56 2.47
C GLY A 196 -2.03 3.02 2.43
N ILE A 197 -2.99 3.70 3.08
CA ILE A 197 -4.36 3.19 3.31
C ILE A 197 -5.13 2.93 2.01
N HIS A 198 -5.03 3.85 1.04
CA HIS A 198 -5.71 3.75 -0.26
C HIS A 198 -4.75 3.38 -1.38
N PRO A 199 -5.20 2.65 -2.41
CA PRO A 199 -4.33 2.21 -3.49
C PRO A 199 -3.82 3.36 -4.35
N LEU A 200 -2.62 3.17 -4.88
CA LEU A 200 -1.98 4.03 -5.88
C LEU A 200 -0.93 3.18 -6.59
N SER A 201 -0.98 3.14 -7.90
CA SER A 201 -0.09 2.33 -8.72
C SER A 201 0.55 3.14 -9.83
N VAL A 202 1.68 2.66 -10.34
CA VAL A 202 2.37 3.18 -11.52
C VAL A 202 2.33 2.15 -12.64
N GLY A 203 2.10 2.63 -13.86
CA GLY A 203 2.17 1.88 -15.10
C GLY A 203 3.10 2.56 -16.10
N LYS A 204 3.58 1.81 -17.08
CA LYS A 204 4.41 2.31 -18.17
C LYS A 204 3.59 2.32 -19.46
N ILE A 205 3.51 3.47 -20.10
CA ILE A 205 2.82 3.61 -21.39
C ILE A 205 3.66 2.93 -22.48
N HIS A 206 3.02 2.09 -23.31
CA HIS A 206 3.70 1.28 -24.34
C HIS A 206 4.57 2.11 -25.29
N ASP A 207 4.08 3.28 -25.67
CA ASP A 207 4.74 4.21 -26.59
C ASP A 207 5.79 5.12 -25.93
N GLY A 208 5.98 5.00 -24.61
CA GLY A 208 6.92 5.81 -23.84
C GLY A 208 6.22 6.78 -22.89
N GLY A 209 6.81 6.96 -21.71
CA GLY A 209 6.25 7.74 -20.62
C GLY A 209 5.70 6.89 -19.47
N TRP A 210 4.79 7.44 -18.67
CA TRP A 210 4.33 6.85 -17.41
C TRP A 210 2.87 7.21 -17.12
N ALA A 211 2.16 6.30 -16.45
CA ALA A 211 0.81 6.53 -15.96
C ALA A 211 0.74 6.25 -14.45
N VAL A 212 -0.07 7.01 -13.73
CA VAL A 212 -0.37 6.77 -12.31
C VAL A 212 -1.89 6.73 -12.17
N SER A 213 -2.40 5.78 -11.40
CA SER A 213 -3.83 5.70 -11.11
C SER A 213 -4.08 5.15 -9.71
N SER A 214 -5.21 5.54 -9.10
CA SER A 214 -5.73 4.90 -7.89
C SER A 214 -5.93 3.40 -8.08
N GLU A 215 -6.22 2.91 -9.29
CA GLU A 215 -6.40 1.49 -9.57
C GLU A 215 -5.72 1.03 -10.86
N SER A 216 -5.14 -0.17 -10.79
CA SER A 216 -4.41 -0.81 -11.89
C SER A 216 -5.28 -1.08 -13.13
N VAL A 217 -6.59 -1.25 -12.98
CA VAL A 217 -7.54 -1.44 -14.09
C VAL A 217 -7.54 -0.29 -15.11
N SER A 218 -7.07 0.90 -14.70
CA SER A 218 -6.99 2.05 -15.61
C SER A 218 -5.94 1.84 -16.71
N PHE A 219 -4.87 1.09 -16.42
CA PHE A 219 -3.70 1.04 -17.29
C PHE A 219 -3.99 0.40 -18.65
N ASP A 220 -4.81 -0.65 -18.69
CA ASP A 220 -5.19 -1.32 -19.94
C ASP A 220 -5.81 -0.34 -20.94
N ARG A 221 -6.68 0.56 -20.47
CA ARG A 221 -7.30 1.58 -21.33
C ARG A 221 -6.41 2.76 -21.63
N MET A 222 -5.44 3.04 -20.76
CA MET A 222 -4.42 4.08 -20.98
C MET A 222 -3.28 3.61 -21.89
N ASN A 223 -3.38 2.43 -22.50
CA ASN A 223 -2.29 1.83 -23.30
C ASN A 223 -0.99 1.73 -22.47
N ALA A 224 -1.12 1.32 -21.22
CA ALA A 224 -0.03 1.16 -20.29
C ALA A 224 -0.06 -0.24 -19.65
N TYR A 225 1.12 -0.79 -19.36
CA TYR A 225 1.21 -2.00 -18.54
C TYR A 225 1.48 -1.63 -17.08
N TYR A 226 0.87 -2.38 -16.16
CA TYR A 226 1.10 -2.26 -14.74
C TYR A 226 2.58 -2.54 -14.41
N VAL A 227 3.19 -1.71 -13.55
CA VAL A 227 4.57 -1.89 -13.08
C VAL A 227 4.58 -2.34 -11.61
N ARG A 228 4.06 -1.49 -10.71
CA ARG A 228 3.96 -1.81 -9.27
C ARG A 228 3.03 -0.84 -8.52
N GLU A 229 2.75 -1.16 -7.26
CA GLU A 229 2.15 -0.22 -6.30
C GLU A 229 3.18 0.78 -5.77
N PHE A 230 2.70 1.93 -5.34
CA PHE A 230 3.51 2.89 -4.59
C PHE A 230 3.74 2.40 -3.15
N LYS A 231 4.97 2.57 -2.67
CA LYS A 231 5.35 2.30 -1.28
C LYS A 231 4.77 3.41 -0.36
N PRO A 232 4.39 3.14 0.89
CA PRO A 232 3.91 4.18 1.81
C PRO A 232 4.94 5.28 2.00
N GLY A 233 4.52 6.54 1.88
CA GLY A 233 5.42 7.70 1.94
C GLY A 233 6.21 7.99 0.65
N GLU A 234 6.00 7.23 -0.42
CA GLU A 234 6.71 7.44 -1.70
C GLU A 234 6.22 8.71 -2.41
N ILE A 235 7.16 9.51 -2.90
CA ILE A 235 6.97 10.61 -3.86
C ILE A 235 7.65 10.20 -5.16
N MET A 236 6.90 10.11 -6.23
CA MET A 236 7.41 9.81 -7.56
C MET A 236 7.32 11.04 -8.45
N VAL A 237 8.47 11.49 -8.94
CA VAL A 237 8.59 12.59 -9.89
C VAL A 237 8.57 12.02 -11.30
N LEU A 238 7.64 12.52 -12.13
CA LEU A 238 7.50 12.18 -13.54
C LEU A 238 7.76 13.43 -14.37
N SER A 239 8.87 13.43 -15.12
CA SER A 239 9.25 14.56 -15.97
C SER A 239 8.57 14.47 -17.34
N PRO A 240 8.31 15.60 -18.03
CA PRO A 240 7.72 15.60 -19.37
C PRO A 240 8.61 14.92 -20.43
N GLU A 241 9.90 14.74 -20.15
CA GLU A 241 10.86 13.97 -20.97
C GLU A 241 10.74 12.45 -20.77
N GLY A 242 9.89 12.00 -19.83
CA GLY A 242 9.65 10.58 -19.54
C GLY A 242 10.57 9.98 -18.49
N GLN A 243 11.36 10.80 -17.79
CA GLN A 243 12.15 10.35 -16.65
C GLN A 243 11.26 10.12 -15.43
N ARG A 244 11.67 9.18 -14.58
CA ARG A 244 10.99 8.85 -13.33
C ARG A 244 12.00 8.67 -12.21
N HIS A 245 11.78 9.35 -11.10
CA HIS A 245 12.58 9.22 -9.88
C HIS A 245 11.66 9.04 -8.67
N SER A 246 12.03 8.15 -7.76
CA SER A 246 11.32 7.91 -6.51
C SER A 246 12.11 8.48 -5.34
N TYR A 247 11.40 9.16 -4.46
CA TYR A 247 11.86 9.73 -3.19
C TYR A 247 10.87 9.31 -2.10
N PHE A 248 11.20 9.61 -0.84
CA PHE A 248 10.33 9.34 0.30
C PHE A 248 10.21 10.57 1.19
N TYR A 249 9.05 10.73 1.81
CA TYR A 249 8.83 11.69 2.89
C TYR A 249 8.56 10.95 4.19
N GLY A 250 9.30 11.36 5.23
CA GLY A 250 9.28 10.65 6.50
C GLY A 250 9.65 9.18 6.37
N MET A 251 9.29 8.43 7.40
CA MET A 251 9.70 7.04 7.55
C MET A 251 8.74 6.08 6.81
N PRO A 252 9.18 5.30 5.79
CA PRO A 252 8.48 4.15 5.25
C PRO A 252 7.77 3.32 6.32
N ASN A 253 6.45 3.45 6.35
CA ASN A 253 5.64 2.59 7.20
C ASN A 253 5.23 1.33 6.45
N SER A 254 4.81 0.34 7.24
CA SER A 254 4.04 -0.77 6.71
C SER A 254 2.72 -0.27 6.08
N ASN A 255 2.38 -0.83 4.92
CA ASN A 255 1.10 -0.56 4.24
C ASN A 255 -0.05 -0.90 5.19
N LYS A 256 -1.09 -0.06 5.29
CA LYS A 256 -2.31 -0.30 6.08
C LYS A 256 -3.53 -0.32 5.17
N LEU A 257 -3.49 -1.18 4.16
CA LEU A 257 -4.49 -1.22 3.09
C LEU A 257 -5.91 -1.33 3.65
N CYS A 258 -6.81 -0.47 3.16
CA CYS A 258 -8.18 -0.41 3.64
C CYS A 258 -8.94 -1.73 3.36
N THR A 259 -9.47 -2.38 4.39
CA THR A 259 -10.22 -3.64 4.23
C THR A 259 -11.49 -3.44 3.36
N LEU A 260 -12.06 -2.23 3.31
CA LEU A 260 -13.20 -1.92 2.43
C LEU A 260 -12.80 -1.83 0.95
N GLU A 261 -11.55 -1.51 0.61
CA GLU A 261 -11.06 -1.58 -0.77
C GLU A 261 -11.08 -3.02 -1.27
N LEU A 262 -10.66 -3.96 -0.43
CA LEU A 262 -10.62 -5.38 -0.76
C LEU A 262 -12.01 -5.93 -1.09
N GLY A 263 -12.99 -5.70 -0.20
CA GLY A 263 -14.30 -6.34 -0.30
C GLY A 263 -15.38 -5.55 -1.03
N TYR A 264 -15.18 -4.25 -1.32
CA TYR A 264 -16.27 -3.43 -1.83
C TYR A 264 -15.85 -2.34 -2.84
N PHE A 265 -14.94 -1.44 -2.49
CA PHE A 265 -14.76 -0.19 -3.25
C PHE A 265 -14.06 -0.34 -4.59
N ALA A 266 -12.86 -0.90 -4.59
CA ALA A 266 -12.12 -1.14 -5.81
C ALA A 266 -12.89 -2.10 -6.72
N ARG A 267 -12.68 -1.99 -8.01
CA ARG A 267 -13.29 -2.92 -8.96
C ARG A 267 -12.70 -4.33 -8.79
N PRO A 268 -13.49 -5.39 -9.08
CA PRO A 268 -13.01 -6.77 -8.96
C PRO A 268 -11.78 -7.10 -9.82
N ASP A 269 -11.61 -6.40 -10.95
CA ASP A 269 -10.50 -6.55 -11.90
C ASP A 269 -9.27 -5.70 -11.56
N THR A 270 -9.27 -5.03 -10.40
CA THR A 270 -8.07 -4.38 -9.86
C THR A 270 -7.13 -5.42 -9.26
N TYR A 271 -5.87 -5.36 -9.68
CA TYR A 271 -4.76 -6.15 -9.13
C TYR A 271 -4.10 -5.39 -7.97
N PHE A 272 -3.95 -6.04 -6.82
CA PHE A 272 -3.16 -5.57 -5.68
C PHE A 272 -1.97 -6.49 -5.42
N ALA A 273 -0.76 -5.93 -5.51
CA ALA A 273 0.48 -6.68 -5.37
C ALA A 273 0.62 -7.30 -3.98
N ASP A 274 0.17 -6.60 -2.94
CA ASP A 274 0.16 -7.09 -1.56
C ASP A 274 -0.67 -8.36 -1.36
N THR A 275 -1.66 -8.60 -2.23
CA THR A 275 -2.49 -9.82 -2.21
C THR A 275 -2.03 -10.87 -3.24
N SER A 276 -1.14 -10.48 -4.15
CA SER A 276 -0.67 -11.30 -5.30
C SER A 276 -1.82 -11.88 -6.14
N ALA A 277 -2.94 -11.16 -6.23
CA ALA A 277 -4.13 -11.59 -6.96
C ALA A 277 -5.00 -10.40 -7.39
N TYR A 278 -5.95 -10.66 -8.28
CA TYR A 278 -7.06 -9.76 -8.53
C TYR A 278 -8.05 -9.81 -7.36
N LEU A 279 -8.71 -8.68 -7.09
CA LEU A 279 -9.67 -8.60 -5.99
C LEU A 279 -10.83 -9.59 -6.11
N MET A 280 -11.27 -9.89 -7.34
CA MET A 280 -12.29 -10.89 -7.62
C MET A 280 -11.96 -12.26 -6.98
N ASP A 281 -10.70 -12.69 -7.03
CA ASP A 281 -10.30 -14.00 -6.50
C ASP A 281 -10.42 -14.05 -4.97
N GLY A 282 -9.97 -12.98 -4.29
CA GLY A 282 -10.11 -12.85 -2.85
C GLY A 282 -11.57 -12.73 -2.41
N ARG A 283 -12.40 -11.98 -3.14
CA ARG A 283 -13.85 -11.87 -2.88
C ARG A 283 -14.57 -13.21 -3.02
N ARG A 284 -14.20 -14.00 -4.04
CA ARG A 284 -14.70 -15.36 -4.23
C ARG A 284 -14.28 -16.28 -3.08
N GLU A 285 -13.04 -16.16 -2.60
CA GLU A 285 -12.58 -16.90 -1.42
C GLU A 285 -13.30 -16.48 -0.13
N CYS A 286 -13.59 -15.18 0.06
CA CYS A 286 -14.48 -14.71 1.14
C CYS A 286 -15.84 -15.40 1.07
N GLY A 287 -16.40 -15.54 -0.13
CA GLY A 287 -17.64 -16.29 -0.39
C GLY A 287 -17.61 -17.73 0.10
N ARG A 288 -16.54 -18.47 -0.21
CA ARG A 288 -16.37 -19.87 0.24
C ARG A 288 -16.31 -19.97 1.76
N ARG A 289 -15.49 -19.14 2.40
CA ARG A 289 -15.37 -19.09 3.86
C ARG A 289 -16.69 -18.72 4.54
N LEU A 290 -17.42 -17.78 3.95
CA LEU A 290 -18.74 -17.40 4.43
C LEU A 290 -19.74 -18.56 4.35
N ALA A 291 -19.73 -19.35 3.27
CA ALA A 291 -20.56 -20.55 3.17
C ALA A 291 -20.20 -21.60 4.22
N GLN A 292 -18.90 -21.81 4.49
CA GLN A 292 -18.44 -22.70 5.56
C GLN A 292 -18.98 -22.26 6.93
N LEU A 293 -18.94 -20.97 7.23
CA LEU A 293 -19.49 -20.42 8.48
C LEU A 293 -21.01 -20.60 8.57
N VAL A 294 -21.75 -20.32 7.49
CA VAL A 294 -23.21 -20.53 7.46
C VAL A 294 -23.56 -22.01 7.65
N ASN A 295 -22.80 -22.92 7.03
CA ASN A 295 -22.99 -24.36 7.17
C ASN A 295 -22.66 -24.86 8.58
N ALA A 296 -21.61 -24.33 9.22
CA ALA A 296 -21.26 -24.63 10.60
C ALA A 296 -22.37 -24.22 11.59
N LYS A 297 -23.10 -23.13 11.30
CA LYS A 297 -24.30 -22.72 12.02
C LYS A 297 -25.54 -23.58 11.73
N LYS A 298 -25.43 -24.61 10.87
CA LYS A 298 -26.50 -25.53 10.47
C LYS A 298 -27.70 -24.84 9.80
N ILE A 299 -27.51 -23.67 9.22
CA ILE A 299 -28.56 -22.92 8.50
C ILE A 299 -28.88 -23.65 7.19
N LYS A 300 -30.17 -23.83 6.88
CA LYS A 300 -30.64 -24.54 5.68
C LYS A 300 -31.15 -23.53 4.66
N TYR A 301 -30.70 -23.67 3.42
CA TYR A 301 -31.11 -22.83 2.29
C TYR A 301 -31.13 -23.66 1.01
N ASP A 302 -31.99 -23.25 0.08
CA ASP A 302 -32.27 -23.93 -1.19
C ASP A 302 -31.57 -23.27 -2.38
N VAL A 303 -31.33 -21.95 -2.30
CA VAL A 303 -30.78 -21.14 -3.40
C VAL A 303 -29.92 -20.00 -2.88
N VAL A 304 -28.86 -19.67 -3.62
CA VAL A 304 -27.97 -18.52 -3.38
C VAL A 304 -28.38 -17.38 -4.31
N ILE A 305 -28.61 -16.19 -3.74
CA ILE A 305 -29.01 -14.97 -4.45
C ILE A 305 -27.96 -13.88 -4.20
N PRO A 306 -27.28 -13.37 -5.25
CA PRO A 306 -26.37 -12.23 -5.11
C PRO A 306 -27.13 -10.91 -4.99
N VAL A 307 -26.63 -9.98 -4.16
CA VAL A 307 -26.98 -8.56 -4.27
C VAL A 307 -26.08 -7.91 -5.32
N MET A 308 -26.69 -7.46 -6.42
CA MET A 308 -25.97 -6.95 -7.59
C MET A 308 -25.53 -5.47 -7.41
N ASN A 309 -24.32 -5.07 -7.80
CA ASN A 309 -23.26 -5.85 -8.46
C ASN A 309 -22.17 -6.34 -7.49
N SER A 310 -22.01 -5.69 -6.35
CA SER A 310 -20.85 -5.84 -5.48
C SER A 310 -20.80 -7.16 -4.70
N GLY A 311 -21.94 -7.78 -4.41
CA GLY A 311 -22.01 -9.10 -3.76
C GLY A 311 -21.79 -10.29 -4.71
N ARG A 312 -21.63 -10.05 -6.02
CA ARG A 312 -21.62 -11.12 -7.05
C ARG A 312 -20.48 -12.12 -6.86
N ASP A 313 -19.25 -11.64 -6.70
CA ASP A 313 -18.07 -12.52 -6.65
C ASP A 313 -18.07 -13.39 -5.39
N ALA A 314 -18.44 -12.80 -4.24
CA ALA A 314 -18.63 -13.53 -3.00
C ALA A 314 -19.77 -14.55 -3.11
N ALA A 315 -20.88 -14.20 -3.77
CA ALA A 315 -21.98 -15.13 -3.98
C ALA A 315 -21.60 -16.31 -4.89
N MET A 316 -20.74 -16.09 -5.89
CA MET A 316 -20.19 -17.17 -6.72
C MET A 316 -19.35 -18.14 -5.88
N GLY A 317 -18.43 -17.63 -5.06
CA GLY A 317 -17.64 -18.46 -4.15
C GLY A 317 -18.50 -19.19 -3.12
N PHE A 318 -19.51 -18.52 -2.57
CA PHE A 318 -20.47 -19.12 -1.66
C PHE A 318 -21.23 -20.27 -2.32
N GLN A 319 -21.62 -20.11 -3.59
CA GLN A 319 -22.29 -21.16 -4.35
C GLN A 319 -21.37 -22.36 -4.61
N GLU A 320 -20.11 -22.12 -4.98
CA GLU A 320 -19.13 -23.19 -5.24
C GLU A 320 -18.93 -24.08 -4.02
N GLU A 321 -18.80 -23.46 -2.84
CA GLU A 321 -18.64 -24.18 -1.58
C GLU A 321 -19.91 -24.90 -1.16
N SER A 322 -21.08 -24.27 -1.32
CA SER A 322 -22.36 -24.83 -0.86
C SER A 322 -22.97 -25.87 -1.80
N GLY A 323 -22.59 -25.86 -3.08
CA GLY A 323 -23.20 -26.69 -4.14
C GLY A 323 -24.68 -26.38 -4.43
N ARG A 324 -25.22 -25.28 -3.88
CA ARG A 324 -26.63 -24.89 -4.07
C ARG A 324 -26.84 -24.13 -5.38
N PRO A 325 -28.03 -24.17 -5.99
CA PRO A 325 -28.34 -23.35 -7.16
C PRO A 325 -28.05 -21.86 -6.95
N PHE A 326 -27.41 -21.23 -7.94
CA PHE A 326 -27.23 -19.78 -8.03
C PHE A 326 -28.34 -19.16 -8.89
N ARG A 327 -29.02 -18.11 -8.41
CA ARG A 327 -30.07 -17.42 -9.18
C ARG A 327 -30.05 -15.91 -8.97
N HIS A 328 -30.10 -15.16 -10.07
CA HIS A 328 -30.31 -13.71 -10.07
C HIS A 328 -31.78 -13.35 -9.85
N LEU A 329 -32.29 -13.60 -8.64
CA LEU A 329 -33.67 -13.28 -8.25
C LEU A 329 -33.82 -11.84 -7.75
N LEU A 330 -32.70 -11.15 -7.51
CA LEU A 330 -32.64 -9.70 -7.33
C LEU A 330 -31.93 -9.10 -8.54
N THR A 331 -32.67 -8.30 -9.31
CA THR A 331 -32.15 -7.62 -10.49
C THR A 331 -32.08 -6.12 -10.22
N ARG A 332 -31.06 -5.46 -10.81
CA ARG A 332 -30.89 -4.01 -10.72
C ARG A 332 -31.52 -3.37 -11.96
N ARG A 333 -32.24 -2.27 -11.78
CA ARG A 333 -32.74 -1.43 -12.87
C ARG A 333 -31.69 -0.38 -13.20
N ASP A 334 -30.91 -0.63 -14.25
CA ASP A 334 -29.79 0.22 -14.66
C ASP A 334 -30.24 1.61 -15.16
N SER A 335 -31.50 1.76 -15.55
CA SER A 335 -32.10 3.02 -15.99
C SER A 335 -32.35 4.03 -14.88
N ILE A 336 -32.16 3.67 -13.60
CA ILE A 336 -32.39 4.55 -12.45
C ILE A 336 -31.04 4.91 -11.81
N PRO A 337 -30.49 6.10 -12.09
CA PRO A 337 -29.17 6.51 -11.60
C PRO A 337 -29.09 6.63 -10.06
N GLY A 338 -27.85 6.51 -9.54
CA GLY A 338 -27.54 6.29 -8.12
C GLY A 338 -27.99 7.37 -7.12
N ARG A 339 -28.28 8.59 -7.58
CA ARG A 339 -28.84 9.67 -6.76
C ARG A 339 -30.07 10.24 -7.49
N SER A 340 -31.27 10.09 -6.90
CA SER A 340 -32.46 10.81 -7.36
C SER A 340 -32.66 12.01 -6.46
N PHE A 341 -32.59 13.23 -7.02
CA PHE A 341 -32.91 14.46 -6.31
C PHE A 341 -34.43 14.58 -6.17
N ILE A 342 -34.99 14.10 -5.06
CA ILE A 342 -36.42 14.20 -4.80
C ILE A 342 -36.69 15.45 -3.94
N THR A 343 -37.69 16.22 -4.34
CA THR A 343 -38.18 17.44 -3.66
C THR A 343 -38.64 17.12 -2.22
N PRO A 344 -38.43 18.01 -1.23
CA PRO A 344 -38.88 17.75 0.15
C PRO A 344 -40.40 17.57 0.18
N GLY A 345 -40.86 16.37 0.57
CA GLY A 345 -42.28 16.11 0.82
C GLY A 345 -42.83 14.73 0.44
N GLN A 346 -42.16 13.90 -0.40
CA GLN A 346 -42.89 12.74 -0.98
C GLN A 346 -42.13 11.44 -1.35
N SER A 347 -41.05 11.05 -0.67
CA SER A 347 -40.58 9.64 -0.81
C SER A 347 -39.71 9.14 0.34
N SER A 348 -40.10 8.02 0.97
CA SER A 348 -39.26 7.29 1.93
C SER A 348 -38.11 6.55 1.21
N ARG A 349 -36.97 6.32 1.88
CA ARG A 349 -35.83 5.54 1.34
C ARG A 349 -36.22 4.18 0.77
N GLU A 350 -37.25 3.54 1.36
CA GLU A 350 -37.80 2.27 0.89
C GLU A 350 -38.32 2.36 -0.56
N VAL A 351 -38.88 3.50 -0.97
CA VAL A 351 -39.36 3.74 -2.35
C VAL A 351 -38.21 3.73 -3.35
N LEU A 352 -37.07 4.34 -2.99
CA LEU A 352 -35.90 4.41 -3.86
C LEU A 352 -35.20 3.06 -4.04
N VAL A 353 -35.11 2.25 -2.97
CA VAL A 353 -34.56 0.89 -3.08
C VAL A 353 -35.48 0.02 -3.94
N ARG A 354 -36.81 0.11 -3.78
CA ARG A 354 -37.79 -0.58 -4.64
C ARG A 354 -37.76 -0.11 -6.10
N ALA A 355 -37.37 1.13 -6.33
CA ALA A 355 -37.15 1.64 -7.67
C ALA A 355 -35.89 1.01 -8.29
N LYS A 356 -34.77 0.96 -7.54
CA LYS A 356 -33.48 0.44 -8.02
C LYS A 356 -33.43 -1.07 -8.18
N LEU A 357 -34.12 -1.82 -7.32
CA LEU A 357 -34.11 -3.28 -7.31
C LEU A 357 -35.47 -3.85 -7.73
N HIS A 358 -35.44 -5.04 -8.32
CA HIS A 358 -36.64 -5.82 -8.62
C HIS A 358 -36.42 -7.27 -8.22
N ALA A 359 -37.34 -7.81 -7.40
CA ALA A 359 -37.33 -9.20 -6.98
C ALA A 359 -38.22 -10.03 -7.91
N LEU A 360 -37.65 -11.09 -8.48
CA LEU A 360 -38.38 -12.04 -9.32
C LEU A 360 -39.12 -13.07 -8.45
N PRO A 361 -40.28 -13.60 -8.90
CA PRO A 361 -41.00 -14.66 -8.20
C PRO A 361 -40.11 -15.87 -7.87
N ILE A 362 -40.22 -16.37 -6.64
CA ILE A 362 -39.39 -17.45 -6.11
C ILE A 362 -40.15 -18.78 -6.24
N PRO A 363 -39.58 -19.80 -6.91
CA PRO A 363 -40.21 -21.12 -7.03
C PRO A 363 -40.50 -21.78 -5.68
N GLN A 364 -41.57 -22.57 -5.59
CA GLN A 364 -41.99 -23.24 -4.35
C GLN A 364 -40.94 -24.22 -3.79
N ASN A 365 -40.04 -24.76 -4.62
CA ASN A 365 -38.95 -25.63 -4.22
C ASN A 365 -37.66 -24.88 -3.84
N MET A 366 -37.67 -23.54 -3.79
CA MET A 366 -36.49 -22.70 -3.52
C MET A 366 -36.77 -21.60 -2.49
N GLN A 367 -37.70 -21.83 -1.56
CA GLN A 367 -38.24 -20.78 -0.69
C GLN A 367 -37.33 -20.39 0.49
N ARG A 368 -36.28 -21.15 0.80
CA ARG A 368 -35.25 -20.75 1.78
C ARG A 368 -34.07 -20.15 1.04
N VAL A 369 -33.87 -18.85 1.15
CA VAL A 369 -32.90 -18.13 0.32
C VAL A 369 -31.70 -17.66 1.13
N ALA A 370 -30.50 -17.90 0.63
CA ALA A 370 -29.27 -17.29 1.12
C ALA A 370 -28.95 -16.06 0.27
N VAL A 371 -29.04 -14.87 0.87
CA VAL A 371 -28.79 -13.60 0.18
C VAL A 371 -27.37 -13.16 0.52
N VAL A 372 -26.50 -13.14 -0.48
CA VAL A 372 -25.08 -12.79 -0.31
C VAL A 372 -24.84 -11.36 -0.75
N ASP A 373 -24.29 -10.55 0.14
CA ASP A 373 -23.90 -9.16 -0.09
C ASP A 373 -22.51 -8.88 0.50
N ASP A 374 -21.89 -7.75 0.17
CA ASP A 374 -20.59 -7.36 0.75
C ASP A 374 -20.72 -6.99 2.23
N SER A 375 -21.53 -5.98 2.54
CA SER A 375 -21.54 -5.28 3.82
C SER A 375 -22.93 -4.74 4.16
N MET A 376 -23.15 -4.44 5.44
CA MET A 376 -24.37 -3.78 5.90
C MET A 376 -24.01 -2.67 6.89
N VAL A 377 -24.32 -1.42 6.51
CA VAL A 377 -24.01 -0.23 7.32
C VAL A 377 -25.24 0.32 8.03
N ARG A 378 -26.21 0.90 7.27
CA ARG A 378 -27.43 1.50 7.85
C ARG A 378 -28.64 0.56 7.96
N SER A 379 -28.53 -0.67 7.46
CA SER A 379 -29.56 -1.74 7.46
C SER A 379 -30.84 -1.51 6.64
N THR A 380 -31.15 -0.29 6.17
CA THR A 380 -32.40 0.03 5.46
C THR A 380 -32.56 -0.68 4.12
N THR A 381 -31.47 -0.81 3.35
CA THR A 381 -31.45 -1.56 2.08
C THR A 381 -31.66 -3.04 2.33
N ALA A 382 -30.95 -3.64 3.30
CA ALA A 382 -31.13 -5.03 3.69
C ALA A 382 -32.57 -5.33 4.13
N LYS A 383 -33.16 -4.46 4.97
CA LYS A 383 -34.57 -4.56 5.38
C LYS A 383 -35.53 -4.53 4.19
N THR A 384 -35.25 -3.70 3.19
CA THR A 384 -36.07 -3.62 1.97
C THR A 384 -35.93 -4.86 1.11
N ILE A 385 -34.70 -5.37 0.93
CA ILE A 385 -34.41 -6.61 0.21
C ILE A 385 -35.16 -7.79 0.83
N VAL A 386 -35.09 -7.94 2.16
CA VAL A 386 -35.81 -9.01 2.88
C VAL A 386 -37.32 -8.93 2.62
N LYS A 387 -37.92 -7.74 2.75
CA LYS A 387 -39.35 -7.51 2.44
C LYS A 387 -39.69 -7.89 1.00
N MET A 388 -38.87 -7.51 0.04
CA MET A 388 -39.09 -7.80 -1.38
C MET A 388 -39.03 -9.30 -1.68
N LEU A 389 -38.06 -10.02 -1.10
CA LEU A 389 -37.93 -11.47 -1.28
C LEU A 389 -39.07 -12.24 -0.63
N ARG A 390 -39.52 -11.84 0.57
CA ARG A 390 -40.71 -12.43 1.19
C ARG A 390 -41.96 -12.21 0.34
N ALA A 391 -42.15 -10.99 -0.20
CA ALA A 391 -43.25 -10.70 -1.11
C ALA A 391 -43.17 -11.51 -2.42
N ALA A 392 -41.96 -11.87 -2.86
CA ALA A 392 -41.73 -12.73 -4.03
C ALA A 392 -41.88 -14.23 -3.74
N GLY A 393 -42.14 -14.64 -2.48
CA GLY A 393 -42.43 -16.03 -2.11
C GLY A 393 -41.39 -16.74 -1.25
N ALA A 394 -40.37 -16.03 -0.73
CA ALA A 394 -39.42 -16.60 0.23
C ALA A 394 -40.08 -16.89 1.58
N LYS A 395 -39.89 -18.10 2.10
CA LYS A 395 -40.28 -18.53 3.46
C LYS A 395 -39.22 -18.21 4.49
N GLU A 396 -37.95 -18.37 4.13
CA GLU A 396 -36.80 -18.03 4.98
C GLU A 396 -35.81 -17.20 4.15
N VAL A 397 -35.26 -16.15 4.75
CA VAL A 397 -34.26 -15.24 4.18
C VAL A 397 -33.07 -15.19 5.14
N HIS A 398 -31.93 -15.73 4.71
CA HIS A 398 -30.68 -15.74 5.45
C HIS A 398 -29.69 -14.78 4.80
N MET A 399 -29.37 -13.68 5.47
CA MET A 399 -28.37 -12.73 4.98
C MET A 399 -26.97 -13.24 5.31
N ALA A 400 -26.09 -13.28 4.31
CA ALA A 400 -24.70 -13.66 4.46
C ALA A 400 -23.83 -12.53 3.90
N LEU A 401 -22.96 -11.95 4.73
CA LEU A 401 -22.16 -10.78 4.40
C LEU A 401 -20.68 -11.12 4.31
N ALA A 402 -20.07 -10.81 3.17
CA ALA A 402 -18.68 -11.14 2.85
C ALA A 402 -17.65 -10.26 3.59
N LEU A 403 -18.11 -9.23 4.30
CA LEU A 403 -17.33 -8.40 5.20
C LEU A 403 -17.90 -8.46 6.62
N ASP A 404 -17.07 -8.00 7.56
CA ASP A 404 -17.43 -7.97 8.97
C ASP A 404 -18.45 -6.85 9.26
N MET A 405 -18.95 -6.84 10.49
CA MET A 405 -19.90 -5.84 10.97
C MET A 405 -19.23 -4.45 11.07
N VAL A 406 -19.82 -3.46 10.39
CA VAL A 406 -19.36 -2.06 10.46
C VAL A 406 -19.83 -1.46 11.77
N VAL A 407 -18.88 -1.16 12.66
CA VAL A 407 -19.15 -0.74 14.04
C VAL A 407 -18.60 0.64 14.38
N ASP A 408 -17.81 1.23 13.48
CA ASP A 408 -17.20 2.55 13.69
C ASP A 408 -17.11 3.36 12.39
N THR A 409 -16.89 4.67 12.50
CA THR A 409 -16.77 5.59 11.36
C THR A 409 -15.34 5.67 10.84
N CYS A 410 -15.19 5.91 9.53
CA CYS A 410 -13.88 6.09 8.92
C CYS A 410 -13.43 7.56 8.99
N HIS A 411 -12.15 7.80 9.28
CA HIS A 411 -11.54 9.13 9.26
C HIS A 411 -10.49 9.30 8.14
N TRP A 412 -10.32 8.29 7.29
CA TRP A 412 -9.27 8.23 6.26
C TRP A 412 -9.84 8.20 4.85
N GLY A 413 -10.95 8.88 4.55
CA GLY A 413 -11.43 9.03 3.17
C GLY A 413 -12.43 7.97 2.73
N VAL A 414 -13.27 7.50 3.65
CA VAL A 414 -14.48 6.76 3.31
C VAL A 414 -15.66 7.48 3.93
N ASP A 415 -16.64 7.88 3.13
CA ASP A 415 -17.86 8.50 3.59
C ASP A 415 -18.70 7.47 4.34
N MET A 416 -18.88 7.71 5.64
CA MET A 416 -19.62 6.86 6.55
C MET A 416 -20.78 7.64 7.18
N PRO A 417 -21.88 6.95 7.58
CA PRO A 417 -22.89 7.56 8.42
C PRO A 417 -22.33 8.08 9.74
N GLU A 418 -23.11 8.88 10.45
CA GLU A 418 -22.83 9.12 11.86
C GLU A 418 -22.85 7.81 12.66
N HIS A 419 -22.02 7.72 13.70
CA HIS A 419 -21.92 6.53 14.55
C HIS A 419 -23.28 6.09 15.13
N SER A 420 -24.17 7.05 15.43
CA SER A 420 -25.55 6.80 15.89
C SER A 420 -26.40 6.00 14.90
N GLN A 421 -26.04 6.03 13.61
CA GLN A 421 -26.71 5.36 12.51
C GLN A 421 -26.10 4.01 12.14
N LEU A 422 -25.11 3.52 12.92
CA LEU A 422 -24.49 2.20 12.76
C LEU A 422 -25.15 1.21 13.74
N PRO A 423 -26.11 0.37 13.32
CA PRO A 423 -26.89 -0.43 14.26
C PRO A 423 -26.04 -1.51 14.95
N ALA A 424 -25.07 -2.09 14.24
CA ALA A 424 -24.23 -3.16 14.79
C ALA A 424 -23.37 -2.71 15.98
N SER A 425 -23.03 -1.41 16.08
CA SER A 425 -22.23 -0.87 17.19
C SER A 425 -22.98 -0.93 18.53
N GLN A 426 -24.32 -0.95 18.50
CA GLN A 426 -25.17 -0.90 19.70
C GLN A 426 -25.02 -2.16 20.58
N TRP A 427 -24.81 -3.32 19.96
CA TRP A 427 -24.75 -4.62 20.64
C TRP A 427 -23.33 -5.20 20.71
N LEU A 428 -22.32 -4.45 20.29
CA LEU A 428 -20.95 -4.96 20.15
C LEU A 428 -20.40 -5.57 21.46
N LYS A 429 -20.76 -4.98 22.60
CA LYS A 429 -20.33 -5.44 23.95
C LYS A 429 -20.92 -6.79 24.35
N GLU A 430 -22.03 -7.20 23.74
CA GLU A 430 -22.76 -8.44 24.04
C GLU A 430 -22.24 -9.63 23.22
N GLY A 431 -21.33 -9.38 22.27
CA GLY A 431 -20.67 -10.38 21.44
C GLY A 431 -21.33 -10.62 20.08
N ARG A 432 -20.56 -11.17 19.14
CA ARG A 432 -20.95 -11.35 17.72
C ARG A 432 -22.30 -12.05 17.53
N ALA A 433 -22.56 -13.11 18.30
CA ALA A 433 -23.79 -13.88 18.17
C ALA A 433 -25.04 -13.05 18.53
N VAL A 434 -24.91 -12.13 19.48
CA VAL A 434 -26.00 -11.22 19.86
C VAL A 434 -26.20 -10.16 18.78
N VAL A 435 -25.12 -9.57 18.28
CA VAL A 435 -25.18 -8.61 17.16
C VAL A 435 -25.89 -9.23 15.95
N GLU A 436 -25.49 -10.43 15.52
CA GLU A 436 -26.12 -11.13 14.38
C GLU A 436 -27.62 -11.37 14.59
N LYS A 437 -28.02 -11.77 15.80
CA LYS A 437 -29.42 -12.01 16.16
C LYS A 437 -30.25 -10.72 16.12
N GLU A 438 -29.77 -9.65 16.74
CA GLU A 438 -30.48 -8.38 16.79
C GLU A 438 -30.50 -7.71 15.41
N MET A 439 -29.44 -7.84 14.61
CA MET A 439 -29.43 -7.40 13.21
C MET A 439 -30.45 -8.17 12.36
N ALA A 440 -30.57 -9.49 12.52
CA ALA A 440 -31.57 -10.29 11.82
C ALA A 440 -33.00 -9.82 12.16
N LYS A 441 -33.28 -9.60 13.45
CA LYS A 441 -34.55 -9.06 13.94
C LYS A 441 -34.83 -7.66 13.39
N LEU A 442 -33.83 -6.78 13.36
CA LEU A 442 -33.96 -5.39 12.88
C LEU A 442 -34.40 -5.33 11.41
N ILE A 443 -33.85 -6.21 10.57
CA ILE A 443 -34.16 -6.25 9.13
C ILE A 443 -35.30 -7.21 8.77
N GLY A 444 -35.74 -8.06 9.71
CA GLY A 444 -36.79 -9.06 9.49
C GLY A 444 -36.32 -10.35 8.78
N ALA A 445 -35.02 -10.61 8.80
CA ALA A 445 -34.41 -11.84 8.26
C ALA A 445 -34.46 -12.97 9.29
N ASP A 446 -34.39 -14.22 8.83
CA ASP A 446 -34.36 -15.40 9.69
C ASP A 446 -32.98 -15.61 10.31
N SER A 447 -31.92 -15.19 9.61
CA SER A 447 -30.58 -15.11 10.17
C SER A 447 -29.71 -14.08 9.44
N VAL A 448 -28.66 -13.62 10.13
CA VAL A 448 -27.57 -12.83 9.57
C VAL A 448 -26.25 -13.53 9.93
N THR A 449 -25.32 -13.59 8.99
CA THR A 449 -23.95 -14.06 9.24
C THR A 449 -22.95 -13.10 8.61
N TYR A 450 -21.98 -12.63 9.39
CA TYR A 450 -20.88 -11.80 8.92
C TYR A 450 -19.60 -12.62 8.80
N LEU A 451 -18.81 -12.40 7.77
CA LEU A 451 -17.45 -12.95 7.66
C LEU A 451 -16.50 -12.15 8.58
N PRO A 452 -15.85 -12.77 9.58
CA PRO A 452 -14.92 -12.06 10.45
C PRO A 452 -13.77 -11.43 9.68
N THR A 453 -13.30 -10.27 10.13
CA THR A 453 -12.20 -9.53 9.48
C THR A 453 -10.94 -10.39 9.28
N THR A 454 -10.63 -11.29 10.23
CA THR A 454 -9.51 -12.23 10.11
C THR A 454 -9.65 -13.19 8.93
N GLU A 455 -10.87 -13.67 8.67
CA GLU A 455 -11.18 -14.54 7.53
C GLU A 455 -11.12 -13.77 6.21
N VAL A 456 -11.54 -12.49 6.21
CA VAL A 456 -11.37 -11.59 5.06
C VAL A 456 -9.88 -11.47 4.73
N HIS A 457 -9.04 -11.11 5.69
CA HIS A 457 -7.60 -10.97 5.48
C HIS A 457 -6.95 -12.27 5.01
N GLN A 458 -7.36 -13.41 5.57
CA GLN A 458 -6.88 -14.71 5.12
C GLN A 458 -7.29 -15.04 3.68
N ALA A 459 -8.52 -14.70 3.27
CA ALA A 459 -8.97 -14.88 1.89
C ALA A 459 -8.12 -14.11 0.88
N PHE A 460 -7.65 -12.91 1.26
CA PHE A 460 -6.73 -12.09 0.48
C PHE A 460 -5.25 -12.38 0.74
N LYS A 461 -4.92 -13.39 1.56
CA LYS A 461 -3.55 -13.71 2.01
C LYS A 461 -2.80 -12.50 2.59
N LEU A 462 -3.54 -11.53 3.12
CA LEU A 462 -3.01 -10.30 3.66
C LEU A 462 -2.73 -10.49 5.16
N ASN A 463 -1.54 -10.10 5.61
CA ASN A 463 -1.27 -10.06 7.05
C ASN A 463 -2.16 -8.97 7.69
N PRO A 464 -2.91 -9.26 8.76
CA PRO A 464 -3.74 -8.26 9.44
C PRO A 464 -2.99 -7.01 9.89
N PHE A 465 -1.68 -7.12 10.15
CA PHE A 465 -0.84 -5.97 10.45
C PHE A 465 -0.74 -4.99 9.26
N TYR A 466 -0.86 -5.48 8.03
CA TYR A 466 -0.81 -4.67 6.81
C TYR A 466 -2.19 -4.15 6.35
N ALA A 467 -3.21 -4.31 7.18
CA ALA A 467 -4.57 -3.95 6.83
C ALA A 467 -5.14 -2.92 7.83
N CYS A 468 -5.84 -1.92 7.31
CA CYS A 468 -6.71 -1.08 8.12
C CYS A 468 -8.08 -1.74 8.24
N SER A 469 -8.46 -2.08 9.48
CA SER A 469 -9.75 -2.67 9.84
C SER A 469 -10.52 -1.81 10.85
N ARG A 470 -10.19 -0.52 10.97
CA ARG A 470 -10.74 0.38 11.99
C ARG A 470 -12.27 0.44 12.01
N CYS A 471 -12.91 0.44 10.83
CA CYS A 471 -14.37 0.45 10.68
C CYS A 471 -15.05 -0.82 11.24
N PHE A 472 -14.30 -1.91 11.37
CA PHE A 472 -14.74 -3.21 11.88
C PHE A 472 -14.29 -3.46 13.33
N GLY A 473 -13.87 -2.41 14.05
CA GLY A 473 -13.41 -2.49 15.43
C GLY A 473 -11.91 -2.75 15.60
N GLY A 474 -11.13 -2.72 14.51
CA GLY A 474 -9.67 -2.78 14.56
C GLY A 474 -9.02 -1.53 15.16
N GLU A 475 -7.71 -1.57 15.35
CA GLU A 475 -6.93 -0.44 15.85
C GLU A 475 -6.82 0.71 14.82
N ASN A 476 -6.50 1.91 15.31
CA ASN A 476 -6.25 3.07 14.45
C ASN A 476 -4.95 2.83 13.66
N PRO A 477 -4.93 2.92 12.31
CA PRO A 477 -3.74 2.68 11.50
C PRO A 477 -2.55 3.60 11.83
N GLU A 478 -2.81 4.86 12.21
CA GLU A 478 -1.77 5.78 12.68
C GLU A 478 -1.15 5.26 13.98
N LYS A 479 -2.00 4.82 14.92
CA LYS A 479 -1.55 4.21 16.16
C LYS A 479 -0.90 2.85 15.99
N MET A 480 -1.20 2.10 14.93
CA MET A 480 -0.57 0.79 14.66
C MET A 480 0.88 0.94 14.19
N ASN A 481 1.20 2.06 13.54
CA ASN A 481 2.57 2.43 13.22
C ASN A 481 3.24 3.10 14.43
N GLU A 482 2.48 3.88 15.20
CA GLU A 482 2.95 4.42 16.48
C GLU A 482 3.09 3.37 17.58
N SER A 483 2.40 2.22 17.57
CA SER A 483 2.46 1.22 18.65
C SER A 483 3.72 0.35 18.55
N LYS A 484 4.47 0.50 17.45
CA LYS A 484 5.88 0.11 17.35
C LYS A 484 6.85 1.27 17.62
N HIS A 485 6.45 2.54 17.37
CA HIS A 485 7.19 3.71 17.89
C HIS A 485 6.94 3.96 19.39
N CYS A 486 5.91 3.33 19.94
CA CYS A 486 5.72 3.07 21.33
C CYS A 486 6.71 1.98 21.60
N HIS A 487 7.95 2.42 21.82
CA HIS A 487 8.64 2.08 23.04
C HIS A 487 7.67 1.39 24.03
N LYS A 488 7.55 0.05 23.95
CA LYS A 488 8.01 -0.68 25.13
C LYS A 488 9.36 -0.05 25.34
N LYS A 489 9.45 0.92 26.26
CA LYS A 489 10.73 1.45 26.67
C LYS A 489 11.52 0.18 26.95
N LYS A 490 12.38 -0.25 26.01
CA LYS A 490 13.64 -0.83 26.40
C LYS A 490 14.11 0.26 27.35
N LYS A 491 14.03 -0.03 28.66
CA LYS A 491 14.82 0.74 29.63
C LYS A 491 16.15 0.90 28.91
N ALA A 492 16.52 2.15 28.59
CA ALA A 492 17.70 2.43 27.78
C ALA A 492 18.78 1.44 28.22
N ARG A 493 19.15 0.50 27.34
CA ARG A 493 20.08 -0.56 27.74
C ARG A 493 21.33 0.18 28.16
N GLN A 494 21.65 0.16 29.45
CA GLN A 494 22.87 0.80 29.95
C GLN A 494 24.04 -0.02 29.40
N GLY A 495 24.72 0.50 28.39
CA GLY A 495 25.87 -0.17 27.75
C GLY A 495 25.98 0.12 26.26
N LEU A 496 27.10 -0.29 25.67
CA LEU A 496 27.34 -0.20 24.23
C LEU A 496 26.45 -1.19 23.45
N PRO A 497 26.03 -0.87 22.22
CA PRO A 497 25.35 -1.80 21.32
C PRO A 497 26.11 -3.11 21.13
N ARG A 498 25.39 -4.20 20.88
CA ARG A 498 25.94 -5.57 20.82
C ARG A 498 25.81 -6.17 19.42
N ILE A 499 26.92 -6.63 18.87
CA ILE A 499 27.04 -7.17 17.50
C ILE A 499 27.19 -8.69 17.54
N ALA A 500 26.34 -9.42 16.81
CA ALA A 500 26.64 -10.80 16.41
C ALA A 500 27.23 -10.82 14.99
N ILE A 501 28.31 -11.58 14.78
CA ILE A 501 28.92 -11.74 13.46
C ILE A 501 28.72 -13.17 12.99
N LEU A 502 28.15 -13.35 11.79
CA LEU A 502 27.98 -14.65 11.15
C LEU A 502 28.97 -14.76 9.99
N ALA A 503 29.72 -15.87 9.91
CA ALA A 503 30.72 -16.09 8.87
C ALA A 503 30.75 -17.54 8.39
N SER A 504 31.11 -17.76 7.13
CA SER A 504 31.21 -19.11 6.53
C SER A 504 32.53 -19.40 5.82
N THR A 505 33.40 -18.39 5.63
CA THR A 505 34.53 -18.47 4.69
C THR A 505 35.86 -18.07 5.33
N ASN A 506 36.62 -17.16 4.72
CA ASN A 506 37.95 -16.74 5.16
C ASN A 506 37.93 -15.89 6.43
N GLY A 507 36.78 -15.33 6.83
CA GLY A 507 36.62 -14.51 8.04
C GLY A 507 37.36 -13.16 8.01
N THR A 508 37.75 -12.66 6.84
CA THR A 508 38.43 -11.36 6.72
C THR A 508 37.55 -10.20 7.16
N ASN A 509 36.31 -10.12 6.66
CA ASN A 509 35.34 -9.12 7.07
C ASN A 509 34.99 -9.22 8.57
N MET A 510 34.87 -10.44 9.11
CA MET A 510 34.70 -10.64 10.56
C MET A 510 35.89 -10.09 11.36
N ALA A 511 37.12 -10.43 10.97
CA ALA A 511 38.32 -9.95 11.66
C ALA A 511 38.41 -8.41 11.62
N ASN A 512 38.08 -7.81 10.48
CA ASN A 512 38.06 -6.36 10.31
C ASN A 512 37.01 -5.67 11.20
N ILE A 513 35.80 -6.22 11.33
CA ILE A 513 34.78 -5.70 12.26
C ILE A 513 35.31 -5.74 13.70
N VAL A 514 35.87 -6.88 14.11
CA VAL A 514 36.42 -7.07 15.46
C VAL A 514 37.55 -6.09 15.74
N GLN A 515 38.45 -5.87 14.79
CA GLN A 515 39.53 -4.90 14.91
C GLN A 515 38.99 -3.47 15.05
N ASN A 516 38.03 -3.06 14.23
CA ASN A 516 37.41 -1.73 14.32
C ASN A 516 36.66 -1.52 15.66
N VAL A 517 36.07 -2.58 16.23
CA VAL A 517 35.50 -2.52 17.59
C VAL A 517 36.60 -2.37 18.65
N ASN A 518 37.67 -3.16 18.58
CA ASN A 518 38.79 -3.11 19.53
C ASN A 518 39.50 -1.75 19.53
N GLU A 519 39.64 -1.14 18.35
CA GLU A 519 40.23 0.18 18.17
C GLU A 519 39.23 1.33 18.42
N LYS A 520 38.01 1.02 18.86
CA LYS A 520 36.93 1.98 19.14
C LYS A 520 36.50 2.82 17.93
N ARG A 521 36.78 2.36 16.72
CA ARG A 521 36.23 2.92 15.48
C ARG A 521 34.75 2.56 15.33
N ILE A 522 34.33 1.40 15.84
CA ILE A 522 32.92 1.05 16.05
C ILE A 522 32.63 1.10 17.55
N ASN A 523 31.68 1.96 17.95
CA ASN A 523 31.30 2.13 19.35
C ASN A 523 30.29 1.06 19.80
N ALA A 524 30.73 -0.20 19.83
CA ALA A 524 29.91 -1.38 20.13
C ALA A 524 30.73 -2.47 20.84
N VAL A 525 30.11 -3.59 21.18
CA VAL A 525 30.76 -4.80 21.68
C VAL A 525 30.40 -5.97 20.77
N VAL A 526 31.39 -6.78 20.37
CA VAL A 526 31.14 -8.05 19.71
C VAL A 526 30.62 -9.05 20.75
N ALA A 527 29.34 -9.36 20.69
CA ALA A 527 28.64 -10.23 21.63
C ALA A 527 28.82 -11.73 21.32
N GLY A 528 29.11 -12.06 20.07
CA GLY A 528 29.41 -13.42 19.64
C GLY A 528 29.73 -13.52 18.16
N VAL A 529 30.48 -14.57 17.82
CA VAL A 529 30.77 -14.94 16.43
C VAL A 529 30.20 -16.34 16.20
N ILE A 530 29.40 -16.50 15.15
CA ILE A 530 28.84 -17.80 14.75
C ILE A 530 29.43 -18.19 13.40
N ILE A 531 29.97 -19.40 13.33
CA ILE A 531 30.64 -19.91 12.14
C ILE A 531 29.87 -21.10 11.60
N SER A 532 29.46 -21.06 10.34
CA SER A 532 28.60 -22.09 9.75
C SER A 532 29.34 -23.30 9.17
N ASP A 533 30.67 -23.28 9.17
CA ASP A 533 31.51 -24.34 8.62
C ASP A 533 32.72 -24.54 9.54
N LEU A 534 32.89 -25.74 10.07
CA LEU A 534 33.99 -26.08 10.98
C LEU A 534 35.37 -25.97 10.29
N LYS A 535 35.41 -26.07 8.95
CA LYS A 535 36.63 -25.96 8.14
C LYS A 535 36.95 -24.54 7.72
N ALA A 536 36.10 -23.57 8.06
CA ALA A 536 36.32 -22.17 7.71
C ALA A 536 37.55 -21.59 8.42
N LYS A 537 38.44 -20.94 7.66
CA LYS A 537 39.57 -20.17 8.24
C LYS A 537 39.12 -19.06 9.19
N ALA A 538 37.85 -18.66 9.11
CA ALA A 538 37.21 -17.76 10.08
C ALA A 538 37.34 -18.27 11.53
N LEU A 539 37.34 -19.59 11.76
CA LEU A 539 37.41 -20.19 13.10
C LEU A 539 38.78 -19.95 13.75
N GLU A 540 39.85 -20.23 13.02
CA GLU A 540 41.23 -19.98 13.45
C GLU A 540 41.45 -18.48 13.70
N LYS A 541 40.95 -17.62 12.80
CA LYS A 541 41.08 -16.16 12.93
C LYS A 541 40.31 -15.60 14.12
N ALA A 542 39.07 -16.03 14.35
CA ALA A 542 38.29 -15.60 15.50
C ALA A 542 38.98 -15.98 16.81
N THR A 543 39.51 -17.21 16.88
CA THR A 543 40.26 -17.71 18.04
C THR A 543 41.55 -16.91 18.26
N ALA A 544 42.29 -16.60 17.19
CA ALA A 544 43.51 -15.78 17.26
C ALA A 544 43.24 -14.34 17.73
N LEU A 545 42.04 -13.81 17.48
CA LEU A 545 41.57 -12.50 17.97
C LEU A 545 41.04 -12.56 19.41
N GLY A 546 41.15 -13.70 20.09
CA GLY A 546 40.70 -13.88 21.47
C GLY A 546 39.19 -14.04 21.65
N LEU A 547 38.45 -14.38 20.59
CA LEU A 547 37.01 -14.63 20.63
C LEU A 547 36.73 -16.11 20.91
N ASN A 548 35.53 -16.40 21.44
CA ASN A 548 35.01 -17.76 21.58
C ASN A 548 33.91 -18.01 20.52
N PRO A 549 34.28 -18.35 19.27
CA PRO A 549 33.30 -18.56 18.20
C PRO A 549 32.45 -19.82 18.46
N ILE A 550 31.16 -19.74 18.13
CA ILE A 550 30.24 -20.88 18.16
C ILE A 550 30.15 -21.47 16.76
N VAL A 551 30.48 -22.75 16.62
CA VAL A 551 30.27 -23.46 15.35
C VAL A 551 28.83 -23.95 15.29
N HIS A 552 28.08 -23.50 14.29
CA HIS A 552 26.70 -23.92 14.02
C HIS A 552 26.58 -24.37 12.57
N GLU A 553 27.03 -25.59 12.30
CA GLU A 553 27.17 -26.13 10.95
C GLU A 553 25.86 -26.75 10.41
N PHE A 554 25.57 -26.48 9.14
CA PHE A 554 24.37 -26.99 8.49
C PHE A 554 24.55 -28.44 8.03
N HIS A 555 23.88 -29.36 8.74
CA HIS A 555 23.89 -30.79 8.46
C HIS A 555 22.55 -31.22 7.86
N GLY A 556 22.37 -31.07 6.54
CA GLY A 556 21.14 -31.50 5.88
C GLY A 556 21.12 -31.23 4.37
N PRO A 557 20.12 -31.78 3.64
CA PRO A 557 19.96 -31.48 2.22
C PRO A 557 19.51 -30.03 2.04
N PHE A 558 20.32 -29.22 1.35
CA PHE A 558 20.09 -27.79 1.13
C PHE A 558 18.70 -27.45 0.56
N LYS A 559 18.06 -28.34 -0.22
CA LYS A 559 16.74 -28.10 -0.80
C LYS A 559 15.55 -28.43 0.11
N ASN A 560 15.78 -29.01 1.30
CA ASN A 560 14.71 -29.38 2.22
C ASN A 560 14.39 -28.23 3.18
N GLN A 561 13.15 -27.73 3.13
CA GLN A 561 12.70 -26.58 3.91
C GLN A 561 12.61 -26.87 5.42
N GLU A 562 12.29 -28.10 5.84
CA GLU A 562 12.17 -28.45 7.26
C GLU A 562 13.54 -28.45 7.96
N TYR A 563 14.58 -28.96 7.30
CA TYR A 563 15.95 -28.93 7.82
C TYR A 563 16.47 -27.50 7.95
N ARG A 564 16.20 -26.63 6.98
CA ARG A 564 16.55 -25.20 7.07
C ARG A 564 15.82 -24.50 8.21
N LYS A 565 14.52 -24.75 8.34
CA LYS A 565 13.70 -24.17 9.42
C LYS A 565 14.23 -24.58 10.80
N LEU A 566 14.59 -25.86 10.98
CA LEU A 566 15.16 -26.34 12.24
C LEU A 566 16.55 -25.74 12.53
N TYR A 567 17.39 -25.61 11.49
CA TYR A 567 18.70 -24.97 11.60
C TYR A 567 18.59 -23.50 12.04
N ASP A 568 17.72 -22.73 11.39
CA ASP A 568 17.51 -21.32 11.69
C ASP A 568 16.85 -21.09 13.05
N GLN A 569 15.95 -21.99 13.48
CA GLN A 569 15.39 -21.94 14.84
C GLN A 569 16.47 -22.11 15.91
N LYS A 570 17.44 -23.00 15.69
CA LYS A 570 18.58 -23.19 16.61
C LYS A 570 19.52 -21.98 16.55
N LEU A 571 19.82 -21.49 15.35
CA LEU A 571 20.64 -20.30 15.15
C LEU A 571 20.05 -19.08 15.87
N PHE A 572 18.74 -18.85 15.73
CA PHE A 572 18.07 -17.72 16.36
C PHE A 572 18.09 -17.82 17.89
N LYS A 573 17.97 -19.03 18.47
CA LYS A 573 18.12 -19.23 19.93
C LYS A 573 19.52 -18.84 20.43
N LEU A 574 20.57 -19.13 19.66
CA LEU A 574 21.93 -18.70 20.01
C LEU A 574 22.05 -17.17 19.99
N ILE A 575 21.51 -16.53 18.96
CA ILE A 575 21.48 -15.07 18.81
C ILE A 575 20.68 -14.40 19.94
N GLU A 576 19.54 -14.97 20.32
CA GLU A 576 18.70 -14.48 21.40
C GLU A 576 19.46 -14.48 22.73
N GLN A 577 20.24 -15.53 23.01
CA GLN A 577 21.10 -15.61 24.21
C GLN A 577 22.23 -14.57 24.21
N MET A 578 22.74 -14.18 23.04
CA MET A 578 23.79 -13.16 22.92
C MET A 578 23.28 -11.74 23.18
N ASN A 579 21.96 -11.55 23.16
CA ASN A 579 21.28 -10.29 23.45
C ASN A 579 21.79 -9.14 22.54
N VAL A 580 21.76 -9.37 21.23
CA VAL A 580 22.33 -8.46 20.22
C VAL A 580 21.34 -7.42 19.75
N ASP A 581 21.87 -6.34 19.18
CA ASP A 581 21.12 -5.27 18.52
C ASP A 581 21.30 -5.33 17.00
N ILE A 582 22.43 -5.85 16.53
CA ILE A 582 22.74 -6.03 15.10
C ILE A 582 23.39 -7.39 14.82
N ILE A 583 23.04 -7.97 13.67
CA ILE A 583 23.66 -9.15 13.07
C ILE A 583 24.38 -8.71 11.79
N ALA A 584 25.70 -8.91 11.75
CA ALA A 584 26.52 -8.65 10.57
C ALA A 584 26.83 -9.98 9.86
N LEU A 585 26.31 -10.15 8.63
CA LEU A 585 26.62 -11.29 7.78
C LEU A 585 27.95 -11.04 7.05
N ALA A 586 29.05 -11.50 7.64
CA ALA A 586 30.41 -11.29 7.16
C ALA A 586 30.88 -12.47 6.30
N GLY A 587 30.41 -12.53 5.05
CA GLY A 587 30.68 -13.66 4.15
C GLY A 587 30.00 -14.95 4.62
N TYR A 588 28.73 -14.81 5.04
CA TYR A 588 27.87 -15.91 5.47
C TYR A 588 27.15 -16.51 4.25
N ASN A 589 27.50 -17.73 3.86
CA ASN A 589 27.06 -18.35 2.60
C ASN A 589 25.71 -19.08 2.71
N LEU A 590 24.96 -18.84 3.79
CA LEU A 590 23.63 -19.42 4.00
C LEU A 590 22.59 -18.30 3.99
N VAL A 591 21.49 -18.57 3.28
CA VAL A 591 20.35 -17.65 3.24
C VAL A 591 19.46 -17.90 4.45
N LEU A 592 19.25 -16.85 5.26
CA LEU A 592 18.36 -16.86 6.42
C LEU A 592 16.90 -17.02 5.97
N SER A 593 16.15 -17.92 6.62
CA SER A 593 14.73 -18.12 6.32
C SER A 593 13.85 -16.95 6.73
N GLU A 594 12.67 -16.86 6.12
CA GLU A 594 11.66 -15.86 6.47
C GLU A 594 11.25 -15.92 7.95
N ASP A 595 11.19 -17.11 8.54
CA ASP A 595 10.90 -17.30 9.97
C ASP A 595 11.99 -16.69 10.85
N PHE A 596 13.27 -16.79 10.45
CA PHE A 596 14.39 -16.14 11.14
C PHE A 596 14.24 -14.61 11.07
N LEU A 597 14.00 -14.08 9.87
CA LEU A 597 13.90 -12.64 9.64
C LEU A 597 12.70 -12.03 10.39
N LYS A 598 11.56 -12.71 10.43
CA LYS A 598 10.38 -12.29 11.22
C LYS A 598 10.71 -12.19 12.71
N LYS A 599 11.39 -13.19 13.27
CA LYS A 599 11.83 -13.15 14.66
C LYS A 599 12.86 -12.05 14.92
N ALA A 600 13.78 -11.80 14.00
CA ALA A 600 14.72 -10.69 14.13
C ALA A 600 13.98 -9.35 14.24
N VAL A 601 12.94 -9.14 13.41
CA VAL A 601 12.07 -7.95 13.49
C VAL A 601 11.30 -7.89 14.82
N GLU A 602 10.74 -9.02 15.29
CA GLU A 602 10.05 -9.10 16.60
C GLU A 602 10.95 -8.74 17.78
N HIS A 603 12.25 -9.06 17.69
CA HIS A 603 13.26 -8.79 18.71
C HIS A 603 14.01 -7.46 18.50
N GLU A 604 13.64 -6.68 17.47
CA GLU A 604 14.29 -5.42 17.07
C GLU A 604 15.79 -5.60 16.79
N ILE A 605 16.15 -6.68 16.11
CA ILE A 605 17.52 -6.97 15.68
C ILE A 605 17.68 -6.60 14.22
N VAL A 606 18.60 -5.68 13.93
CA VAL A 606 18.92 -5.28 12.55
C VAL A 606 19.86 -6.32 11.93
N ILE A 607 19.59 -6.78 10.72
CA ILE A 607 20.46 -7.71 9.99
C ILE A 607 21.01 -6.98 8.78
N ILE A 608 22.33 -6.96 8.62
CA ILE A 608 22.97 -6.41 7.42
C ILE A 608 23.84 -7.46 6.74
N ASN A 609 23.87 -7.40 5.42
CA ASN A 609 24.70 -8.26 4.58
C ASN A 609 25.56 -7.43 3.65
N ILE A 610 26.77 -7.92 3.37
CA ILE A 610 27.70 -7.33 2.41
C ILE A 610 27.84 -8.23 1.19
N HIS A 611 27.82 -7.61 0.02
CA HIS A 611 28.05 -8.28 -1.26
C HIS A 611 29.18 -7.58 -2.02
N PRO A 612 30.15 -8.33 -2.57
CA PRO A 612 31.14 -7.81 -3.51
C PRO A 612 30.54 -7.63 -4.91
N ALA A 613 29.38 -6.98 -4.98
CA ALA A 613 28.68 -6.63 -6.20
C ALA A 613 27.76 -5.42 -5.98
N LEU A 614 27.46 -4.70 -7.06
CA LEU A 614 26.43 -3.67 -7.07
C LEU A 614 25.05 -4.30 -7.19
N LEU A 615 24.22 -4.14 -6.15
CA LEU A 615 22.88 -4.68 -6.07
C LEU A 615 21.81 -3.60 -6.14
N THR A 616 20.59 -4.00 -6.48
CA THR A 616 19.38 -3.17 -6.45
C THR A 616 18.45 -3.63 -5.32
N GLU A 617 17.71 -2.68 -4.75
CA GLU A 617 16.75 -2.93 -3.66
C GLU A 617 15.61 -3.87 -4.09
N ASP A 618 15.08 -3.67 -5.31
CA ASP A 618 13.85 -4.31 -5.80
C ASP A 618 14.10 -5.40 -6.86
N LYS A 619 15.29 -6.04 -6.87
CA LYS A 619 15.64 -7.08 -7.87
C LYS A 619 15.61 -6.65 -9.34
N GLU A 620 15.62 -5.35 -9.62
CA GLU A 620 15.76 -4.83 -10.98
C GLU A 620 16.97 -5.47 -11.69
N PRO A 621 16.83 -5.85 -12.97
CA PRO A 621 17.86 -6.58 -13.70
C PRO A 621 19.08 -5.70 -14.05
N THR A 622 18.95 -4.38 -13.91
CA THR A 622 19.97 -3.39 -14.25
C THR A 622 20.04 -2.30 -13.19
N ILE A 623 21.23 -1.76 -12.94
CA ILE A 623 21.47 -0.62 -12.07
C ILE A 623 22.07 0.53 -12.88
N SER A 624 21.56 1.74 -12.66
CA SER A 624 22.16 2.96 -13.20
C SER A 624 23.10 3.56 -12.16
N THR A 625 24.37 3.64 -12.51
CA THR A 625 25.44 4.31 -11.76
C THR A 625 25.58 5.75 -12.25
N SER A 626 26.52 6.50 -11.67
CA SER A 626 26.79 7.90 -12.05
C SER A 626 27.10 8.10 -13.54
N HIS A 627 27.55 7.04 -14.24
CA HIS A 627 27.99 7.13 -15.63
C HIS A 627 27.57 5.95 -16.53
N TYR A 628 27.07 4.84 -15.97
CA TYR A 628 26.80 3.62 -16.72
C TYR A 628 25.50 2.96 -16.27
N THR A 629 24.85 2.21 -17.15
CA THR A 629 23.80 1.25 -16.78
C THR A 629 24.36 -0.15 -16.98
N ILE A 630 24.47 -0.93 -15.90
CA ILE A 630 25.06 -2.27 -15.93
C ILE A 630 24.06 -3.33 -15.43
N PRO A 631 24.15 -4.59 -15.87
CA PRO A 631 23.35 -5.68 -15.33
C PRO A 631 23.69 -5.94 -13.85
N VAL A 632 22.68 -6.27 -13.04
CA VAL A 632 22.88 -6.64 -11.63
C VAL A 632 23.35 -8.08 -11.54
N ILE A 633 24.54 -8.28 -10.98
CA ILE A 633 25.15 -9.61 -10.83
C ILE A 633 24.80 -10.17 -9.45
N ARG A 634 23.97 -11.22 -9.42
CA ARG A 634 23.55 -11.90 -8.18
C ARG A 634 24.20 -13.28 -8.04
N GLY A 635 24.33 -13.73 -6.80
CA GLY A 635 24.87 -15.03 -6.42
C GLY A 635 26.39 -15.02 -6.20
N ALA A 636 26.95 -16.19 -5.90
CA ALA A 636 28.39 -16.34 -5.64
C ALA A 636 29.25 -15.90 -6.84
N HIS A 637 30.50 -15.53 -6.55
CA HIS A 637 31.50 -15.12 -7.55
C HIS A 637 31.10 -13.87 -8.35
N GLY A 638 30.53 -12.85 -7.69
CA GLY A 638 30.08 -11.61 -8.33
C GLY A 638 31.19 -10.89 -9.10
N ILE A 639 32.40 -10.84 -8.54
CA ILE A 639 33.58 -10.20 -9.14
C ILE A 639 34.04 -10.97 -10.39
N GLU A 640 34.18 -12.31 -10.31
CA GLU A 640 34.54 -13.15 -11.46
C GLU A 640 33.55 -12.98 -12.62
N LYS A 641 32.25 -12.92 -12.32
CA LYS A 641 31.20 -12.70 -13.33
C LYS A 641 31.25 -11.29 -13.93
N ALA A 642 31.64 -10.28 -13.16
CA ALA A 642 31.83 -8.91 -13.63
C ALA A 642 33.09 -8.74 -14.50
N TYR A 643 34.07 -9.62 -14.30
CA TYR A 643 35.35 -9.63 -15.00
C TYR A 643 35.36 -10.57 -16.23
N ALA A 644 34.48 -11.57 -16.28
CA ALA A 644 34.45 -12.59 -17.32
C ALA A 644 34.26 -12.00 -18.73
N LYS A 645 35.28 -12.17 -19.57
CA LYS A 645 35.32 -11.70 -20.97
C LYS A 645 34.14 -12.19 -21.82
N ASP A 646 33.62 -13.37 -21.50
CA ASP A 646 32.60 -14.06 -22.30
C ASP A 646 31.16 -13.75 -21.86
N LEU A 647 30.97 -13.04 -20.74
CA LEU A 647 29.64 -12.75 -20.21
C LEU A 647 29.36 -11.25 -20.21
N PHE A 648 30.14 -10.41 -19.52
CA PHE A 648 30.03 -8.95 -19.56
C PHE A 648 31.33 -8.34 -19.01
N GLU A 649 32.23 -7.78 -19.83
CA GLU A 649 33.33 -6.97 -19.30
C GLU A 649 32.77 -5.64 -18.78
N LEU A 650 32.44 -5.56 -17.49
CA LEU A 650 31.82 -4.36 -16.94
C LEU A 650 32.87 -3.26 -16.69
N PRO A 651 32.54 -1.98 -17.01
CA PRO A 651 33.43 -0.84 -16.75
C PRO A 651 33.54 -0.51 -15.26
N ILE A 652 32.66 -1.07 -14.43
CA ILE A 652 32.53 -0.76 -13.01
C ILE A 652 32.10 -2.01 -12.24
N ALA A 653 32.76 -2.25 -11.12
CA ALA A 653 32.37 -3.20 -10.09
C ALA A 653 31.94 -2.41 -8.84
N GLY A 654 31.72 -3.08 -7.70
CA GLY A 654 31.45 -2.37 -6.46
C GLY A 654 31.05 -3.28 -5.33
N VAL A 655 30.77 -2.65 -4.19
CA VAL A 655 30.35 -3.31 -2.96
C VAL A 655 29.00 -2.74 -2.56
N THR A 656 28.09 -3.60 -2.12
CA THR A 656 26.80 -3.18 -1.55
C THR A 656 26.66 -3.78 -0.16
N VAL A 657 26.38 -2.93 0.83
CA VAL A 657 25.85 -3.34 2.13
C VAL A 657 24.37 -3.00 2.15
N HIS A 658 23.52 -3.97 2.45
CA HIS A 658 22.07 -3.76 2.55
C HIS A 658 21.52 -4.40 3.82
N GLN A 659 20.35 -3.93 4.25
CA GLN A 659 19.62 -4.58 5.32
C GLN A 659 18.90 -5.81 4.76
N VAL A 660 18.87 -6.88 5.55
CA VAL A 660 18.12 -8.09 5.22
C VAL A 660 16.79 -8.05 5.97
N ILE A 661 15.69 -7.94 5.22
CA ILE A 661 14.34 -7.88 5.77
C ILE A 661 13.46 -8.99 5.17
N PRO A 662 12.37 -9.39 5.84
CA PRO A 662 11.38 -10.29 5.24
C PRO A 662 10.75 -9.63 3.98
N HIS A 663 10.87 -10.26 2.81
CA HIS A 663 10.28 -9.77 1.56
C HIS A 663 9.45 -10.87 0.88
N LEU A 664 8.27 -10.51 0.33
CA LEU A 664 7.28 -11.46 -0.23
C LEU A 664 7.81 -12.28 -1.43
N GLN A 665 8.88 -11.83 -2.08
CA GLN A 665 9.46 -12.45 -3.28
C GLN A 665 10.93 -12.90 -3.11
N SER A 666 11.54 -12.75 -1.93
CA SER A 666 12.92 -13.19 -1.67
C SER A 666 13.31 -13.20 -0.21
N VAL A 667 14.21 -14.12 0.11
CA VAL A 667 15.13 -14.02 1.23
C VAL A 667 16.44 -13.39 0.74
N ASP A 668 17.15 -12.62 1.58
CA ASP A 668 18.38 -11.87 1.23
C ASP A 668 18.18 -10.66 0.27
N CYS A 669 17.21 -9.80 0.59
CA CYS A 669 16.97 -8.51 -0.07
C CYS A 669 16.57 -7.46 0.97
N GLY A 670 16.71 -6.19 0.62
CA GLY A 670 16.24 -5.07 1.41
C GLY A 670 16.91 -3.75 1.04
N PRO A 671 16.60 -2.68 1.79
CA PRO A 671 17.12 -1.34 1.53
C PRO A 671 18.65 -1.31 1.55
N ILE A 672 19.24 -0.55 0.63
CA ILE A 672 20.69 -0.38 0.58
C ILE A 672 21.12 0.52 1.72
N VAL A 673 22.03 0.01 2.56
CA VAL A 673 22.62 0.75 3.67
C VAL A 673 23.76 1.62 3.13
N MET A 674 24.69 0.99 2.43
CA MET A 674 25.82 1.66 1.78
C MET A 674 26.14 0.98 0.45
N LYS A 675 26.63 1.74 -0.51
CA LYS A 675 27.20 1.18 -1.74
C LYS A 675 28.40 2.01 -2.18
N GLU A 676 29.37 1.36 -2.79
CA GLU A 676 30.53 2.03 -3.34
C GLU A 676 30.92 1.42 -4.70
N GLU A 677 31.22 2.31 -5.64
CA GLU A 677 31.56 1.97 -7.01
C GLU A 677 33.07 1.84 -7.19
N VAL A 678 33.54 0.71 -7.71
CA VAL A 678 34.95 0.46 -8.00
C VAL A 678 35.14 0.49 -9.52
N LYS A 679 35.69 1.59 -10.04
CA LYS A 679 35.98 1.74 -11.47
C LYS A 679 37.07 0.75 -11.91
N ARG A 680 36.84 0.05 -13.02
CA ARG A 680 37.83 -0.86 -13.60
C ARG A 680 38.99 -0.05 -14.22
N ILE A 681 40.22 -0.47 -13.98
CA ILE A 681 41.43 0.12 -14.59
C ILE A 681 41.75 -0.66 -15.88
N PRO A 682 41.97 0.02 -17.02
CA PRO A 682 42.37 -0.65 -18.26
C PRO A 682 43.63 -1.50 -18.07
N GLY A 683 43.52 -2.80 -18.40
CA GLY A 683 44.63 -3.75 -18.33
C GLY A 683 44.85 -4.45 -16.99
N GLU A 684 44.04 -4.16 -15.96
CA GLU A 684 44.17 -4.81 -14.64
C GLU A 684 43.70 -6.27 -14.65
N THR A 685 44.33 -7.13 -13.84
CA THR A 685 43.95 -8.55 -13.67
C THR A 685 42.72 -8.72 -12.79
N LEU A 686 42.12 -9.92 -12.79
CA LEU A 686 41.00 -10.25 -11.90
C LEU A 686 41.42 -10.12 -10.43
N GLU A 687 42.61 -10.58 -10.09
CA GLU A 687 43.16 -10.53 -8.73
C GLU A 687 43.39 -9.08 -8.27
N GLU A 688 43.80 -8.20 -9.18
CA GLU A 688 43.98 -6.76 -8.89
C GLU A 688 42.64 -6.06 -8.65
N LEU A 689 41.60 -6.37 -9.44
CA LEU A 689 40.25 -5.87 -9.22
C LEU A 689 39.65 -6.42 -7.92
N ASP A 690 39.81 -7.72 -7.67
CA ASP A 690 39.31 -8.41 -6.47
C ASP A 690 39.93 -7.82 -5.19
N ALA A 691 41.24 -7.56 -5.19
CA ALA A 691 41.92 -6.91 -4.08
C ALA A 691 41.39 -5.50 -3.80
N ARG A 692 41.06 -4.72 -4.84
CA ARG A 692 40.49 -3.36 -4.69
C ARG A 692 39.06 -3.39 -4.19
N VAL A 693 38.24 -4.31 -4.68
CA VAL A 693 36.87 -4.51 -4.18
C VAL A 693 36.91 -4.96 -2.71
N HIS A 694 37.79 -5.88 -2.34
CA HIS A 694 37.99 -6.30 -0.95
C HIS A 694 38.50 -5.17 -0.04
N ALA A 695 39.38 -4.28 -0.52
CA ALA A 695 39.78 -3.11 0.24
C ALA A 695 38.57 -2.19 0.52
N CYS A 696 37.70 -1.99 -0.47
CA CYS A 696 36.45 -1.25 -0.29
C CYS A 696 35.51 -1.94 0.71
N GLU A 697 35.38 -3.29 0.71
CA GLU A 697 34.59 -4.00 1.73
C GLU A 697 35.08 -3.70 3.17
N TYR A 698 36.40 -3.59 3.35
CA TYR A 698 36.99 -3.33 4.67
C TYR A 698 36.70 -1.93 5.21
N ASP A 699 36.46 -0.96 4.35
CA ASP A 699 36.06 0.38 4.77
C ASP A 699 34.54 0.50 4.87
N LEU A 700 33.82 -0.03 3.88
CA LEU A 700 32.37 0.14 3.75
C LEU A 700 31.59 -0.62 4.84
N PHE A 701 32.00 -1.84 5.20
CA PHE A 701 31.21 -2.66 6.14
C PHE A 701 31.24 -2.14 7.59
N PRO A 702 32.40 -1.77 8.16
CA PRO A 702 32.46 -1.08 9.45
C PRO A 702 31.70 0.26 9.46
N ALA A 703 31.80 1.04 8.38
CA ALA A 703 31.05 2.29 8.24
C ALA A 703 29.53 2.04 8.24
N ALA A 704 29.07 1.03 7.52
CA ALA A 704 27.68 0.60 7.49
C ALA A 704 27.16 0.20 8.87
N ILE A 705 27.94 -0.59 9.62
CA ILE A 705 27.61 -0.98 11.00
C ILE A 705 27.45 0.26 11.88
N ASN A 706 28.42 1.19 11.84
CA ASN A 706 28.35 2.42 12.62
C ASN A 706 27.12 3.25 12.29
N HIS A 707 26.82 3.38 11.00
CA HIS A 707 25.68 4.14 10.52
C HIS A 707 24.36 3.54 11.05
N VAL A 708 24.19 2.22 10.94
CA VAL A 708 23.02 1.50 11.48
C VAL A 708 22.91 1.66 12.99
N LEU A 709 24.03 1.55 13.73
CA LEU A 709 24.03 1.67 15.18
C LEU A 709 23.67 3.08 15.64
N GLN A 710 24.19 4.12 14.96
CA GLN A 710 23.85 5.52 15.23
C GLN A 710 22.37 5.80 14.98
N ALA A 711 21.84 5.29 13.87
CA ALA A 711 20.42 5.38 13.56
C ALA A 711 19.56 4.69 14.64
N THR A 712 19.95 3.50 15.07
CA THR A 712 19.24 2.75 16.12
C THR A 712 19.30 3.47 17.48
N THR A 713 20.41 4.12 17.83
CA THR A 713 20.53 4.92 19.07
C THR A 713 19.74 6.23 19.04
N ASN A 714 19.51 6.80 17.86
CA ASN A 714 18.78 8.05 17.67
C ASN A 714 17.28 7.85 17.39
N ASN A 715 16.74 6.62 17.56
CA ASN A 715 15.38 6.24 17.17
C ASN A 715 15.06 6.51 15.68
N ILE A 716 16.07 6.40 14.82
CA ILE A 716 15.92 6.48 13.36
C ILE A 716 15.69 5.05 12.85
N ASP A 717 14.59 4.83 12.13
CA ASP A 717 14.26 3.53 11.56
C ASP A 717 15.25 3.17 10.44
N THR A 718 15.92 2.04 10.61
CA THR A 718 16.98 1.57 9.72
C THR A 718 16.45 0.87 8.47
N SER A 719 15.12 0.59 8.40
CA SER A 719 14.42 -0.15 7.34
C SER A 719 14.23 0.60 6.01
N GLN A 720 14.91 1.72 5.81
CA GLN A 720 14.61 2.69 4.75
C GLN A 720 15.78 2.94 3.81
N GLY A 721 16.92 2.31 4.07
CA GLY A 721 18.16 2.71 3.44
C GLY A 721 18.60 4.07 3.98
N PHE A 722 19.88 4.38 3.83
CA PHE A 722 20.44 5.61 4.37
C PHE A 722 20.67 6.60 3.23
N GLU A 723 20.29 7.87 3.45
CA GLU A 723 20.55 8.96 2.51
C GLU A 723 22.07 9.19 2.40
N TRP A 724 22.56 9.38 1.17
CA TRP A 724 23.96 9.65 0.83
C TRP A 724 24.15 11.07 0.34
#